data_AF-A0A425C254-F1
#
_entry.id   AF-A0A425C254-F1
#
_cell.length_a   1.000
_cell.length_b   1.000
_cell.length_c   1.000
_cell.angle_alpha   90.00
_cell.angle_beta   90.00
_cell.angle_gamma   90.00
#
_symmetry.space_group_name_H-M   'P 1'
#
loop_
_entity.id
_entity.type
_entity.pdbx_description
1 polymer ?
#
loop_
_entity_poly.entity_id
_entity_poly.type
_entity_poly.pdbx_seq_one_letter_code
_entity_poly.pdbx_strand_id
1 'polypeptide(L)'
;MQPSTSRLCIMATVLAVVMATTATVCCGGSHDVIAPDVWADLHASPNATVNVLVSFVGGTTKALADAIAVDLHDLHLASSNSRVRQHLVKSTAKSQAIVQSLLRGDSAHPRRRLSVNDEAAEAFSSPEICPGLDDLRVREIYLTNQLHVRRLTLCMAEQLALRSEVASIRYGATLVLDTTTPPSSHVTDVSTTPWNVRAVDATPLWTANITGQGIVVGVIDSGVRSTHDSLRSNFRQNYGWFDAVELAPYPVDAYGHGSHVVGIALSVAPSAQWIACRACSSGGGCHESDLLLCMQFMLCPTDSKGEHADCSKAPRVVNNSWGSGIANWPNYKAAVQAWREAGIVPVFSGGNAGASGCMSVKSPADYDNVIAVGSVDATNALSAFSSRGPTVTSGMTKPDVVAPGVAIRSASSQADNQTVEMSGTSMAAPHVTGAIALLLSGNPALSYDQLYKALTQGTSMSPVKTTDECRLILSFVAAAAAAAAAATASPDKIDPSLWRLLNANVTASAMVELRREPGRLDLELPFDTSADMVRQALMDATAASAAAVQALFHPSSSSSSSPHRHLTSACPGLAAPEPLHLWIVGRSHIPALTRCVAEYVASLDAVLRIRVEEVEEVDTTAPTGIMIPREDLLPPLWATEMIRAPAVWATGNTGQGIVIGLIDTGVRSTHSLYASKFRSDYNWFDPINKTTTPHDSTGHGTHVAGLLVGDHGVGAAPGASFIACRGCTKGCDEAHVLACMQFMLCPTDAAAGNENCTKKPHVINNSWGSATSKDVYQPAFDAMESAGIVMVVSSGNAGPHCSTVGSPADYRNALAVGMMTEYRYLNARSSRGPAKNDTTLVKPDVSAPGFDVYSASNAGDHLFEPQWGSSQAAAHVSGMVALMLVANPALSPAQVRAAVITYVETATVDAAATTNCGGLNDLKFPNNNYGYGLVNASYAVDGVTRGGV
;
A
#
# COMPACT_ATOMS: atom_id res chain seq x y z
N MET A 1 -64.95 -9.23 -22.03
CA MET A 1 -64.63 -9.22 -20.59
C MET A 1 -63.30 -9.95 -20.41
N GLN A 2 -62.37 -9.39 -19.63
CA GLN A 2 -61.16 -10.07 -19.11
C GLN A 2 -61.41 -10.49 -17.64
N PRO A 3 -60.55 -11.30 -16.98
CA PRO A 3 -59.41 -12.10 -17.48
C PRO A 3 -59.82 -13.61 -17.55
N SER A 4 -59.02 -14.69 -17.44
CA SER A 4 -57.59 -14.93 -17.12
C SER A 4 -57.04 -16.18 -17.85
N THR A 5 -55.84 -16.65 -17.46
CA THR A 5 -55.07 -17.78 -18.04
C THR A 5 -54.43 -18.63 -16.90
N SER A 6 -54.03 -19.90 -17.05
CA SER A 6 -52.91 -20.43 -17.87
C SER A 6 -52.93 -21.97 -18.06
N ARG A 7 -52.09 -22.53 -18.96
CA ARG A 7 -52.04 -23.97 -19.36
C ARG A 7 -50.64 -24.45 -19.84
N LEU A 8 -50.28 -25.72 -19.52
CA LEU A 8 -49.39 -26.70 -20.25
C LEU A 8 -47.92 -26.26 -20.59
N CYS A 9 -46.91 -27.09 -20.92
CA CYS A 9 -46.60 -28.54 -21.16
C CYS A 9 -45.07 -28.74 -20.89
N ILE A 10 -44.46 -29.85 -20.42
CA ILE A 10 -44.25 -31.26 -20.91
C ILE A 10 -43.28 -31.46 -22.12
N MET A 11 -42.11 -32.08 -21.82
CA MET A 11 -41.17 -32.95 -22.60
C MET A 11 -40.11 -32.47 -23.65
N ALA A 12 -38.82 -32.73 -23.29
CA ALA A 12 -37.85 -33.67 -23.95
C ALA A 12 -36.69 -33.25 -24.93
N THR A 13 -35.46 -33.64 -24.51
CA THR A 13 -34.29 -34.23 -25.26
C THR A 13 -33.29 -33.45 -26.17
N VAL A 14 -32.00 -33.56 -25.79
CA VAL A 14 -30.78 -33.96 -26.59
C VAL A 14 -29.89 -32.93 -27.36
N LEU A 15 -28.59 -32.95 -27.00
CA LEU A 15 -27.31 -32.57 -27.69
C LEU A 15 -26.89 -31.11 -28.01
N ALA A 16 -25.68 -30.79 -27.52
CA ALA A 16 -24.57 -30.03 -28.14
C ALA A 16 -24.54 -28.47 -28.24
N VAL A 17 -23.59 -27.89 -27.48
CA VAL A 17 -22.51 -26.97 -27.92
C VAL A 17 -22.84 -25.49 -28.27
N VAL A 18 -22.30 -24.57 -27.44
CA VAL A 18 -21.82 -23.19 -27.74
C VAL A 18 -22.87 -22.09 -28.06
N MET A 19 -23.28 -21.32 -27.04
CA MET A 19 -22.89 -19.90 -26.85
C MET A 19 -23.56 -19.25 -25.63
N ALA A 20 -22.77 -18.40 -24.95
CA ALA A 20 -23.10 -17.19 -24.18
C ALA A 20 -24.49 -16.99 -23.50
N THR A 21 -24.39 -16.66 -22.19
CA THR A 21 -25.19 -15.63 -21.48
C THR A 21 -26.72 -15.71 -21.47
N THR A 22 -27.30 -16.13 -20.34
CA THR A 22 -28.54 -15.52 -19.81
C THR A 22 -28.56 -15.50 -18.29
N ALA A 23 -28.76 -14.29 -17.75
CA ALA A 23 -29.45 -13.96 -16.49
C ALA A 23 -29.39 -14.97 -15.32
N THR A 24 -28.58 -14.63 -14.31
CA THR A 24 -28.82 -15.06 -12.93
C THR A 24 -30.13 -14.42 -12.44
N VAL A 25 -31.24 -15.17 -12.52
CA VAL A 25 -32.53 -14.72 -11.98
C VAL A 25 -32.48 -14.77 -10.46
N CYS A 26 -32.80 -13.67 -9.80
CA CYS A 26 -32.76 -13.56 -8.35
C CYS A 26 -33.78 -14.49 -7.67
N CYS A 27 -33.30 -15.39 -6.82
CA CYS A 27 -34.07 -16.06 -5.77
C CYS A 27 -33.25 -15.98 -4.48
N GLY A 28 -33.41 -14.89 -3.72
CA GLY A 28 -32.67 -14.68 -2.48
C GLY A 28 -33.25 -15.51 -1.34
N GLY A 29 -32.53 -16.56 -0.92
CA GLY A 29 -32.95 -17.39 0.20
C GLY A 29 -32.06 -18.61 0.44
N SER A 30 -31.28 -18.58 1.53
CA SER A 30 -30.58 -19.70 2.21
C SER A 30 -29.58 -20.58 1.43
N HIS A 31 -29.76 -20.78 0.12
CA HIS A 31 -28.90 -21.64 -0.70
C HIS A 31 -27.54 -21.01 -1.04
N ASP A 32 -27.43 -19.67 -1.01
CA ASP A 32 -26.17 -18.94 -1.28
C ASP A 32 -25.03 -19.25 -0.28
N VAL A 33 -25.35 -19.86 0.87
CA VAL A 33 -24.38 -20.20 1.93
C VAL A 33 -23.65 -21.52 1.65
N ILE A 34 -24.27 -22.48 0.94
CA ILE A 34 -23.65 -23.77 0.62
C ILE A 34 -23.09 -23.70 -0.79
N ALA A 35 -21.80 -23.97 -0.95
CA ALA A 35 -21.16 -23.96 -2.27
C ALA A 35 -21.85 -24.98 -3.22
N PRO A 36 -22.06 -24.67 -4.51
CA PRO A 36 -22.86 -25.53 -5.41
C PRO A 36 -22.31 -26.95 -5.60
N ASP A 37 -20.99 -27.11 -5.52
CA ASP A 37 -20.28 -28.39 -5.55
C ASP A 37 -20.53 -29.22 -4.28
N VAL A 38 -20.38 -28.60 -3.11
CA VAL A 38 -20.74 -29.20 -1.80
C VAL A 38 -22.21 -29.61 -1.77
N TRP A 39 -23.11 -28.77 -2.29
CA TRP A 39 -24.55 -29.09 -2.39
C TRP A 39 -24.81 -30.30 -3.29
N ALA A 40 -24.16 -30.37 -4.46
CA ALA A 40 -24.31 -31.48 -5.39
C ALA A 40 -23.81 -32.81 -4.80
N ASP A 41 -22.62 -32.82 -4.19
CA ASP A 41 -22.05 -34.03 -3.57
C ASP A 41 -22.90 -34.54 -2.40
N LEU A 42 -23.44 -33.63 -1.58
CA LEU A 42 -24.36 -33.97 -0.50
C LEU A 42 -25.70 -34.55 -0.98
N HIS A 43 -26.09 -34.28 -2.23
CA HIS A 43 -27.29 -34.86 -2.86
C HIS A 43 -27.01 -36.15 -3.65
N ALA A 44 -25.74 -36.53 -3.87
CA ALA A 44 -25.39 -37.70 -4.67
C ALA A 44 -25.80 -39.03 -4.02
N SER A 45 -26.01 -39.07 -2.70
CA SER A 45 -26.46 -40.25 -1.97
C SER A 45 -27.09 -39.87 -0.60
N PRO A 46 -28.11 -40.60 -0.09
CA PRO A 46 -28.67 -40.35 1.24
C PRO A 46 -27.66 -40.41 2.40
N ASN A 47 -26.53 -41.09 2.19
CA ASN A 47 -25.42 -41.22 3.16
C ASN A 47 -24.17 -40.46 2.71
N ALA A 48 -24.28 -39.49 1.79
CA ALA A 48 -23.15 -38.67 1.38
C ALA A 48 -22.63 -37.82 2.55
N THR A 49 -21.31 -37.77 2.70
CA THR A 49 -20.64 -36.96 3.74
C THR A 49 -19.44 -36.25 3.14
N VAL A 50 -19.28 -34.96 3.46
CA VAL A 50 -18.21 -34.11 2.92
C VAL A 50 -17.28 -33.59 4.02
N ASN A 51 -16.08 -33.15 3.64
CA ASN A 51 -15.16 -32.43 4.54
C ASN A 51 -15.05 -30.98 4.04
N VAL A 52 -15.44 -30.01 4.87
CA VAL A 52 -15.63 -28.62 4.45
C VAL A 52 -15.11 -27.62 5.47
N LEU A 53 -14.83 -26.40 5.00
CA LEU A 53 -14.62 -25.22 5.82
C LEU A 53 -15.95 -24.47 5.96
N VAL A 54 -16.40 -24.30 7.20
CA VAL A 54 -17.54 -23.46 7.58
C VAL A 54 -16.99 -22.13 8.08
N SER A 55 -17.30 -21.04 7.39
CA SER A 55 -16.82 -19.68 7.72
C SER A 55 -17.95 -18.85 8.32
N PHE A 56 -17.62 -17.95 9.27
CA PHE A 56 -18.62 -17.16 10.01
C PHE A 56 -18.57 -15.68 9.64
N VAL A 57 -19.73 -15.03 9.69
CA VAL A 57 -19.91 -13.60 9.36
C VAL A 57 -19.04 -12.72 10.26
N GLY A 58 -18.40 -11.72 9.66
CA GLY A 58 -17.40 -10.86 10.29
C GLY A 58 -15.96 -11.32 10.04
N GLY A 59 -15.66 -12.62 10.22
CA GLY A 59 -14.31 -13.17 10.02
C GLY A 59 -13.23 -12.58 10.93
N THR A 60 -11.99 -13.05 10.80
CA THR A 60 -10.86 -12.56 11.60
C THR A 60 -10.44 -11.15 11.23
N THR A 61 -10.52 -10.75 9.97
CA THR A 61 -10.12 -9.41 9.53
C THR A 61 -10.92 -8.32 10.24
N LYS A 62 -12.22 -8.55 10.49
CA LYS A 62 -13.02 -7.68 11.34
C LYS A 62 -12.64 -7.78 12.82
N ALA A 63 -12.39 -8.98 13.35
CA ALA A 63 -11.96 -9.15 14.74
C ALA A 63 -10.57 -8.53 15.05
N LEU A 64 -9.71 -8.37 14.05
CA LEU A 64 -8.43 -7.64 14.13
C LEU A 64 -8.62 -6.14 13.88
N ALA A 65 -9.47 -5.72 12.94
CA ALA A 65 -9.78 -4.31 12.71
C ALA A 65 -10.52 -3.67 13.91
N ASP A 66 -11.47 -4.40 14.51
CA ASP A 66 -12.15 -4.01 15.74
C ASP A 66 -11.19 -3.98 16.95
N ALA A 67 -9.97 -4.54 16.83
CA ALA A 67 -8.92 -4.47 17.86
C ALA A 67 -8.11 -3.17 17.84
N ILE A 68 -8.32 -2.27 16.86
CA ILE A 68 -7.77 -0.90 16.87
C ILE A 68 -8.32 -0.10 18.07
N ALA A 69 -9.43 -0.55 18.69
CA ALA A 69 -9.99 -0.03 19.93
C ALA A 69 -9.43 -0.68 21.21
N VAL A 70 -8.40 -1.52 21.12
CA VAL A 70 -7.75 -2.21 22.26
C VAL A 70 -6.30 -1.76 22.37
N ASP A 71 -5.81 -1.54 23.60
CA ASP A 71 -4.42 -1.18 23.82
C ASP A 71 -3.49 -2.38 23.58
N LEU A 72 -2.76 -2.32 22.46
CA LEU A 72 -1.90 -3.39 21.94
C LEU A 72 -0.40 -3.03 21.97
N HIS A 73 0.01 -2.04 22.78
CA HIS A 73 1.38 -1.47 22.78
C HIS A 73 2.54 -2.49 22.96
N ASP A 74 2.27 -3.69 23.49
CA ASP A 74 3.29 -4.70 23.83
C ASP A 74 3.35 -5.92 22.86
N LEU A 75 2.70 -5.89 21.70
CA LEU A 75 2.53 -7.10 20.86
C LEU A 75 3.83 -7.67 20.23
N HIS A 76 4.95 -6.96 20.29
CA HIS A 76 6.26 -7.51 19.91
C HIS A 76 7.00 -8.25 21.05
N LEU A 77 6.46 -8.27 22.28
CA LEU A 77 7.09 -8.96 23.42
C LEU A 77 6.83 -10.48 23.38
N ALA A 78 7.74 -11.28 23.95
CA ALA A 78 7.69 -12.75 23.92
C ALA A 78 6.45 -13.42 24.59
N SER A 79 5.53 -12.64 25.16
CA SER A 79 4.24 -13.07 25.71
C SER A 79 3.02 -12.73 24.83
N SER A 80 3.22 -12.02 23.71
CA SER A 80 2.15 -11.50 22.85
C SER A 80 1.29 -12.59 22.22
N ASN A 81 1.88 -13.70 21.80
CA ASN A 81 1.19 -14.83 21.16
C ASN A 81 -0.01 -15.33 21.98
N SER A 82 0.13 -15.33 23.31
CA SER A 82 -0.97 -15.69 24.23
C SER A 82 -2.10 -14.67 24.21
N ARG A 83 -1.78 -13.36 24.15
CA ARG A 83 -2.76 -12.27 24.02
C ARG A 83 -3.47 -12.31 22.67
N VAL A 84 -2.74 -12.47 21.57
CA VAL A 84 -3.30 -12.64 20.21
C VAL A 84 -4.24 -13.85 20.18
N ARG A 85 -3.79 -15.03 20.65
CA ARG A 85 -4.65 -16.21 20.75
C ARG A 85 -5.89 -15.98 21.60
N GLN A 86 -5.75 -15.39 22.80
CA GLN A 86 -6.89 -15.16 23.69
C GLN A 86 -7.93 -14.23 23.06
N HIS A 87 -7.49 -13.18 22.38
CA HIS A 87 -8.38 -12.27 21.64
C HIS A 87 -9.12 -12.99 20.51
N LEU A 88 -8.40 -13.76 19.69
CA LEU A 88 -9.00 -14.52 18.57
C LEU A 88 -9.92 -15.64 19.04
N VAL A 89 -9.57 -16.38 20.10
CA VAL A 89 -10.46 -17.40 20.68
C VAL A 89 -11.71 -16.74 21.29
N LYS A 90 -11.57 -15.60 21.98
CA LYS A 90 -12.71 -14.86 22.52
C LYS A 90 -13.65 -14.33 21.43
N SER A 91 -13.13 -13.82 20.32
CA SER A 91 -13.95 -13.32 19.20
C SER A 91 -14.62 -14.46 18.41
N THR A 92 -13.98 -15.63 18.33
CA THR A 92 -14.51 -16.80 17.60
C THR A 92 -15.35 -17.76 18.46
N ALA A 93 -15.43 -17.55 19.79
CA ALA A 93 -16.22 -18.38 20.71
C ALA A 93 -17.71 -18.50 20.33
N LYS A 94 -18.29 -17.47 19.69
CA LYS A 94 -19.68 -17.52 19.18
C LYS A 94 -19.84 -18.61 18.11
N SER A 95 -18.84 -18.81 17.26
CA SER A 95 -18.82 -19.82 16.19
C SER A 95 -18.81 -21.25 16.75
N GLN A 96 -18.05 -21.47 17.83
CA GLN A 96 -18.03 -22.73 18.57
C GLN A 96 -19.41 -23.07 19.16
N ALA A 97 -20.09 -22.06 19.73
CA ALA A 97 -21.41 -22.22 20.33
C ALA A 97 -22.49 -22.64 19.32
N ILE A 98 -22.37 -22.28 18.04
CA ILE A 98 -23.35 -22.62 16.99
C ILE A 98 -23.37 -24.14 16.74
N VAL A 99 -22.21 -24.76 16.49
CA VAL A 99 -22.13 -26.23 16.33
C VAL A 99 -22.57 -26.93 17.61
N GLN A 100 -22.14 -26.45 18.79
CA GLN A 100 -22.58 -27.06 20.04
C GLN A 100 -24.11 -26.95 20.27
N SER A 101 -24.76 -25.88 19.79
CA SER A 101 -26.22 -25.73 19.88
C SER A 101 -26.97 -26.72 18.97
N LEU A 102 -26.38 -27.09 17.82
CA LEU A 102 -26.88 -28.14 16.94
C LEU A 102 -26.65 -29.53 17.54
N LEU A 103 -25.48 -29.77 18.15
CA LEU A 103 -25.13 -31.03 18.82
C LEU A 103 -26.02 -31.31 20.04
N ARG A 104 -26.38 -30.28 20.84
CA ARG A 104 -27.24 -30.43 22.03
C ARG A 104 -28.73 -30.33 21.73
N GLY A 105 -29.12 -29.77 20.58
CA GLY A 105 -30.52 -29.55 20.22
C GLY A 105 -31.22 -28.42 21.01
N ASP A 106 -30.46 -27.56 21.67
CA ASP A 106 -30.88 -26.60 22.72
C ASP A 106 -31.63 -25.35 22.23
N SER A 107 -31.76 -25.10 20.93
CA SER A 107 -32.19 -23.79 20.42
C SER A 107 -33.67 -23.71 20.00
N ALA A 108 -34.31 -22.58 20.34
CA ALA A 108 -35.73 -22.29 20.08
C ALA A 108 -36.06 -21.97 18.60
N HIS A 109 -35.42 -22.66 17.65
CA HIS A 109 -35.59 -22.44 16.21
C HIS A 109 -36.15 -23.72 15.56
N PRO A 110 -37.11 -23.62 14.61
CA PRO A 110 -37.70 -24.78 13.97
C PRO A 110 -36.67 -25.49 13.07
N ARG A 111 -36.44 -26.79 13.32
CA ARG A 111 -35.61 -27.63 12.45
C ARG A 111 -36.36 -27.84 11.14
N ARG A 112 -35.76 -27.44 10.02
CA ARG A 112 -36.40 -27.45 8.69
C ARG A 112 -35.38 -27.86 7.63
N ARG A 113 -35.79 -28.67 6.64
CA ARG A 113 -35.03 -28.85 5.40
C ARG A 113 -35.20 -27.64 4.48
N LEU A 114 -34.23 -27.38 3.61
CA LEU A 114 -34.37 -26.38 2.57
C LEU A 114 -35.20 -26.98 1.43
N SER A 115 -36.37 -26.40 1.15
CA SER A 115 -37.23 -26.85 0.06
C SER A 115 -36.77 -26.24 -1.26
N VAL A 116 -36.59 -27.06 -2.29
CA VAL A 116 -36.20 -26.62 -3.64
C VAL A 116 -37.34 -25.87 -4.36
N ASN A 117 -38.58 -25.96 -3.85
CA ASN A 117 -39.74 -25.21 -4.34
C ASN A 117 -40.47 -24.55 -3.15
N ASP A 118 -40.87 -23.28 -3.27
CA ASP A 118 -41.54 -22.51 -2.19
C ASP A 118 -42.97 -22.98 -1.84
N GLU A 119 -43.49 -24.00 -2.52
CA GLU A 119 -44.86 -24.52 -2.33
C GLU A 119 -44.95 -25.71 -1.36
N ALA A 120 -44.50 -25.54 -0.11
CA ALA A 120 -45.03 -26.25 1.08
C ALA A 120 -44.32 -25.81 2.37
N ALA A 121 -44.83 -24.78 3.04
CA ALA A 121 -44.48 -24.48 4.42
C ALA A 121 -45.30 -25.31 5.42
N GLU A 122 -45.31 -26.65 5.26
CA GLU A 122 -45.87 -27.51 6.32
C GLU A 122 -44.92 -27.56 7.51
N ALA A 123 -45.46 -27.20 8.69
CA ALA A 123 -44.72 -27.18 9.93
C ALA A 123 -44.55 -28.60 10.48
N PHE A 124 -43.41 -29.23 10.18
CA PHE A 124 -43.04 -30.52 10.77
C PHE A 124 -42.91 -30.40 12.30
N SER A 125 -43.82 -31.02 13.03
CA SER A 125 -43.97 -30.91 14.48
C SER A 125 -43.00 -31.82 15.26
N SER A 126 -41.84 -32.14 14.70
CA SER A 126 -40.90 -33.10 15.29
C SER A 126 -39.45 -32.66 15.04
N PRO A 127 -38.58 -32.67 16.06
CA PRO A 127 -37.18 -32.33 15.88
C PRO A 127 -36.46 -33.40 15.05
N GLU A 128 -36.13 -33.10 13.79
CA GLU A 128 -35.26 -33.96 12.97
C GLU A 128 -33.88 -34.08 13.66
N ILE A 129 -33.42 -35.30 13.90
CA ILE A 129 -32.06 -35.59 14.38
C ILE A 129 -31.23 -35.90 13.14
N CYS A 130 -30.27 -35.04 12.80
CA CYS A 130 -29.42 -35.27 11.63
C CYS A 130 -28.62 -36.57 11.81
N PRO A 131 -28.75 -37.55 10.88
CA PRO A 131 -27.96 -38.78 10.95
C PRO A 131 -26.45 -38.49 10.93
N GLY A 132 -25.68 -39.28 11.67
CA GLY A 132 -24.21 -39.15 11.75
C GLY A 132 -23.69 -38.07 12.71
N LEU A 133 -24.54 -37.50 13.57
CA LEU A 133 -24.16 -36.43 14.51
C LEU A 133 -23.01 -36.85 15.46
N ASP A 134 -23.02 -38.10 15.94
CA ASP A 134 -21.95 -38.66 16.79
C ASP A 134 -20.65 -38.97 16.01
N ASP A 135 -20.74 -39.07 14.69
CA ASP A 135 -19.60 -39.26 13.77
C ASP A 135 -19.01 -37.94 13.28
N LEU A 136 -19.68 -36.81 13.53
CA LEU A 136 -19.19 -35.48 13.17
C LEU A 136 -17.86 -35.21 13.89
N ARG A 137 -16.88 -34.70 13.15
CA ARG A 137 -15.59 -34.27 13.74
C ARG A 137 -15.36 -32.83 13.35
N VAL A 138 -15.32 -31.96 14.35
CA VAL A 138 -15.17 -30.52 14.18
C VAL A 138 -13.84 -30.08 14.78
N ARG A 139 -13.09 -29.29 14.03
CA ARG A 139 -11.86 -28.62 14.49
C ARG A 139 -11.98 -27.14 14.29
N GLU A 140 -11.55 -26.41 15.31
CA GLU A 140 -11.66 -24.96 15.37
C GLU A 140 -10.42 -24.31 14.78
N ILE A 141 -10.63 -23.39 13.84
CA ILE A 141 -9.60 -22.56 13.23
C ILE A 141 -9.89 -21.12 13.67
N TYR A 142 -9.51 -20.80 14.90
CA TYR A 142 -9.69 -19.47 15.50
C TYR A 142 -8.89 -18.39 14.73
N LEU A 143 -7.82 -18.78 14.02
CA LEU A 143 -7.07 -17.89 13.13
C LEU A 143 -7.89 -17.27 12.00
N THR A 144 -8.86 -17.98 11.43
CA THR A 144 -9.67 -17.52 10.28
C THR A 144 -11.15 -17.35 10.61
N ASN A 145 -11.54 -17.58 11.87
CA ASN A 145 -12.94 -17.72 12.31
C ASN A 145 -13.69 -18.75 11.45
N GLN A 146 -13.12 -19.96 11.40
CA GLN A 146 -13.64 -21.08 10.63
C GLN A 146 -13.70 -22.35 11.49
N LEU A 147 -14.55 -23.29 11.05
CA LEU A 147 -14.54 -24.67 11.52
C LEU A 147 -14.21 -25.59 10.34
N HIS A 148 -13.20 -26.45 10.51
CA HIS A 148 -13.02 -27.61 9.65
C HIS A 148 -13.96 -28.71 10.15
N VAL A 149 -14.99 -29.00 9.36
CA VAL A 149 -16.00 -30.00 9.67
C VAL A 149 -15.81 -31.20 8.76
N ARG A 150 -15.49 -32.36 9.35
CA ARG A 150 -15.35 -33.63 8.64
C ARG A 150 -16.61 -34.48 8.82
N ARG A 151 -17.00 -35.18 7.75
CA ARG A 151 -18.24 -35.96 7.64
C ARG A 151 -19.52 -35.13 7.84
N LEU A 152 -19.56 -33.90 7.33
CA LEU A 152 -20.80 -33.11 7.30
C LEU A 152 -21.84 -33.83 6.42
N THR A 153 -23.06 -34.03 6.93
CA THR A 153 -24.19 -34.58 6.15
C THR A 153 -25.10 -33.46 5.63
N LEU A 154 -25.96 -33.77 4.65
CA LEU A 154 -26.88 -32.79 4.05
C LEU A 154 -27.72 -32.06 5.10
N CYS A 155 -28.37 -32.81 6.01
CA CYS A 155 -29.16 -32.26 7.10
C CYS A 155 -28.37 -31.24 7.94
N MET A 156 -27.10 -31.54 8.25
CA MET A 156 -26.25 -30.63 9.04
C MET A 156 -25.85 -29.38 8.25
N ALA A 157 -25.56 -29.53 6.95
CA ALA A 157 -25.25 -28.40 6.08
C ALA A 157 -26.44 -27.44 5.98
N GLU A 158 -27.66 -27.96 5.82
CA GLU A 158 -28.90 -27.17 5.85
C GLU A 158 -29.12 -26.47 7.19
N GLN A 159 -28.97 -27.20 8.32
CA GLN A 159 -29.13 -26.57 9.66
C GLN A 159 -28.08 -25.48 9.93
N LEU A 160 -26.86 -25.61 9.40
CA LEU A 160 -25.84 -24.58 9.47
C LEU A 160 -26.15 -23.39 8.54
N ALA A 161 -26.64 -23.62 7.32
CA ALA A 161 -27.00 -22.58 6.35
C ALA A 161 -28.19 -21.72 6.81
N LEU A 162 -29.06 -22.25 7.67
CA LEU A 162 -30.15 -21.50 8.33
C LEU A 162 -29.66 -20.53 9.42
N ARG A 163 -28.36 -20.54 9.79
CA ARG A 163 -27.79 -19.63 10.79
C ARG A 163 -27.30 -18.35 10.12
N SER A 164 -27.86 -17.20 10.52
CA SER A 164 -27.42 -15.88 10.03
C SER A 164 -25.96 -15.52 10.37
N GLU A 165 -25.31 -16.30 11.25
CA GLU A 165 -23.89 -16.17 11.56
C GLU A 165 -22.96 -16.99 10.65
N VAL A 166 -23.47 -17.94 9.85
CA VAL A 166 -22.66 -18.73 8.92
C VAL A 166 -22.61 -17.99 7.59
N ALA A 167 -21.40 -17.65 7.15
CA ALA A 167 -21.16 -16.90 5.91
C ALA A 167 -20.97 -17.81 4.69
N SER A 168 -20.36 -18.99 4.87
CA SER A 168 -20.20 -19.97 3.79
C SER A 168 -19.86 -21.37 4.30
N ILE A 169 -20.24 -22.38 3.53
CA ILE A 169 -19.89 -23.79 3.68
C ILE A 169 -19.31 -24.23 2.33
N ARG A 170 -17.99 -24.46 2.27
CA ARG A 170 -17.27 -24.74 1.02
C ARG A 170 -16.18 -25.79 1.20
N TYR A 171 -15.72 -26.39 0.11
CA TYR A 171 -14.46 -27.12 0.12
C TYR A 171 -13.27 -26.19 0.43
N GLY A 172 -12.28 -26.75 1.14
CA GLY A 172 -10.96 -26.15 1.24
C GLY A 172 -10.17 -26.42 -0.05
N ALA A 173 -9.31 -25.49 -0.44
CA ALA A 173 -8.42 -25.70 -1.57
C ALA A 173 -7.38 -26.80 -1.30
N THR A 174 -6.92 -27.48 -2.34
CA THR A 174 -5.75 -28.38 -2.28
C THR A 174 -4.61 -27.78 -3.08
N LEU A 175 -3.53 -27.45 -2.38
CA LEU A 175 -2.27 -26.98 -2.94
C LEU A 175 -1.36 -28.19 -3.21
N VAL A 176 -0.33 -28.04 -4.03
CA VAL A 176 0.64 -29.11 -4.33
C VAL A 176 2.06 -28.59 -4.12
N LEU A 177 2.91 -29.39 -3.49
CA LEU A 177 4.35 -29.13 -3.39
C LEU A 177 5.00 -29.27 -4.77
N ASP A 178 5.33 -28.13 -5.37
CA ASP A 178 5.99 -28.03 -6.67
C ASP A 178 7.53 -28.12 -6.48
N THR A 179 8.12 -29.18 -7.02
CA THR A 179 9.58 -29.36 -7.11
C THR A 179 9.99 -29.52 -8.57
N THR A 180 10.99 -28.74 -9.01
CA THR A 180 11.34 -28.65 -10.44
C THR A 180 12.30 -29.74 -10.91
N THR A 181 12.81 -30.55 -9.98
CA THR A 181 13.52 -31.80 -10.26
C THR A 181 13.14 -32.83 -9.20
N PRO A 182 12.67 -34.03 -9.57
CA PRO A 182 12.52 -35.12 -8.61
C PRO A 182 13.91 -35.51 -8.05
N PRO A 183 13.97 -36.03 -6.81
CA PRO A 183 15.23 -36.32 -6.13
C PRO A 183 16.13 -37.26 -6.93
N SER A 184 17.32 -36.79 -7.30
CA SER A 184 18.32 -37.56 -8.04
C SER A 184 19.45 -38.07 -7.13
N SER A 185 20.05 -39.20 -7.56
CA SER A 185 21.19 -39.95 -7.00
C SER A 185 21.81 -39.50 -5.66
N HIS A 186 21.78 -40.40 -4.67
CA HIS A 186 22.48 -40.27 -3.39
C HIS A 186 23.97 -39.89 -3.54
N VAL A 187 24.40 -38.83 -2.84
CA VAL A 187 25.80 -38.38 -2.81
C VAL A 187 26.40 -38.63 -1.43
N THR A 188 27.52 -39.36 -1.37
CA THR A 188 28.16 -39.82 -0.12
C THR A 188 29.41 -39.02 0.30
N ASP A 189 29.77 -37.95 -0.41
CA ASP A 189 30.98 -37.16 -0.10
C ASP A 189 30.68 -35.94 0.82
N VAL A 190 31.37 -35.90 1.96
CA VAL A 190 31.13 -35.00 3.10
C VAL A 190 32.26 -33.96 3.28
N SER A 191 33.27 -33.94 2.39
CA SER A 191 34.54 -33.24 2.63
C SER A 191 34.51 -31.69 2.57
N THR A 192 33.42 -31.04 2.12
CA THR A 192 33.34 -29.57 2.07
C THR A 192 31.95 -29.02 2.43
N THR A 193 31.91 -27.83 3.03
CA THR A 193 30.68 -27.05 3.25
C THR A 193 29.91 -26.94 1.92
N PRO A 194 28.58 -27.16 1.88
CA PRO A 194 27.81 -27.01 0.65
C PRO A 194 27.90 -25.60 0.05
N TRP A 195 27.83 -25.49 -1.28
CA TRP A 195 28.01 -24.22 -1.99
C TRP A 195 26.96 -23.19 -1.57
N ASN A 196 25.72 -23.64 -1.35
CA ASN A 196 24.57 -22.85 -0.98
C ASN A 196 24.73 -22.21 0.40
N VAL A 197 25.38 -22.91 1.34
CA VAL A 197 25.71 -22.39 2.66
C VAL A 197 26.81 -21.33 2.60
N ARG A 198 27.84 -21.54 1.75
CA ARG A 198 28.85 -20.49 1.48
C ARG A 198 28.23 -19.26 0.83
N ALA A 199 27.28 -19.45 -0.09
CA ALA A 199 26.67 -18.37 -0.84
C ALA A 199 25.96 -17.39 0.12
N VAL A 200 25.21 -17.89 1.10
CA VAL A 200 24.51 -17.07 2.13
C VAL A 200 25.48 -16.33 3.09
N ASP A 201 26.79 -16.56 3.02
CA ASP A 201 27.82 -15.92 3.85
C ASP A 201 27.51 -15.94 5.37
N ALA A 202 27.20 -17.13 5.89
CA ALA A 202 26.94 -17.36 7.31
C ALA A 202 28.23 -17.47 8.17
N THR A 203 29.37 -17.80 7.54
CA THR A 203 30.65 -18.06 8.22
C THR A 203 31.14 -16.96 9.16
N PRO A 204 31.02 -15.65 8.83
CA PRO A 204 31.45 -14.58 9.75
C PRO A 204 30.64 -14.56 11.05
N LEU A 205 29.34 -14.88 10.97
CA LEU A 205 28.47 -14.97 12.15
C LEU A 205 28.82 -16.18 13.01
N TRP A 206 29.09 -17.32 12.39
CA TRP A 206 29.56 -18.51 13.12
C TRP A 206 30.89 -18.28 13.83
N THR A 207 31.82 -17.56 13.20
CA THR A 207 33.09 -17.12 13.84
C THR A 207 32.84 -16.20 15.04
N ALA A 208 31.79 -15.37 14.99
CA ALA A 208 31.32 -14.55 16.11
C ALA A 208 30.46 -15.32 17.14
N ASN A 209 30.40 -16.66 17.04
CA ASN A 209 29.55 -17.53 17.88
C ASN A 209 28.04 -17.21 17.77
N ILE A 210 27.60 -16.68 16.63
CA ILE A 210 26.19 -16.47 16.26
C ILE A 210 25.81 -17.59 15.29
N THR A 211 25.19 -18.66 15.80
CA THR A 211 24.87 -19.89 15.06
C THR A 211 23.38 -20.28 15.13
N GLY A 212 22.50 -19.39 15.60
CA GLY A 212 21.05 -19.63 15.71
C GLY A 212 20.57 -20.03 17.11
N GLN A 213 21.47 -20.11 18.09
CA GLN A 213 21.16 -20.50 19.47
C GLN A 213 20.02 -19.68 20.08
N GLY A 214 19.16 -20.37 20.85
CA GLY A 214 17.99 -19.77 21.48
C GLY A 214 16.81 -19.47 20.53
N ILE A 215 17.03 -19.52 19.21
CA ILE A 215 15.98 -19.31 18.21
C ILE A 215 15.37 -20.64 17.78
N VAL A 216 14.09 -20.56 17.42
CA VAL A 216 13.24 -21.67 17.03
C VAL A 216 12.68 -21.38 15.65
N VAL A 217 12.97 -22.26 14.69
CA VAL A 217 12.41 -22.22 13.35
C VAL A 217 11.20 -23.14 13.27
N GLY A 218 10.10 -22.65 12.72
CA GLY A 218 8.91 -23.44 12.40
C GLY A 218 8.89 -23.81 10.92
N VAL A 219 8.47 -25.03 10.59
CA VAL A 219 8.30 -25.46 9.20
C VAL A 219 6.92 -26.07 9.00
N ILE A 220 6.15 -25.56 8.03
CA ILE A 220 4.87 -26.14 7.59
C ILE A 220 5.08 -26.80 6.24
N ASP A 221 5.01 -28.14 6.18
CA ASP A 221 5.42 -28.92 5.01
C ASP A 221 4.84 -30.36 5.02
N SER A 222 5.47 -31.32 4.33
CA SER A 222 5.13 -32.75 4.32
C SER A 222 5.47 -33.53 5.59
N GLY A 223 6.11 -32.88 6.56
CA GLY A 223 6.60 -33.47 7.79
C GLY A 223 8.13 -33.53 7.85
N VAL A 224 8.71 -34.19 8.86
CA VAL A 224 10.17 -34.24 9.06
C VAL A 224 10.63 -35.58 9.61
N ARG A 225 11.70 -36.16 9.05
CA ARG A 225 12.42 -37.30 9.62
C ARG A 225 13.27 -36.86 10.81
N SER A 226 12.69 -36.82 12.01
CA SER A 226 13.39 -36.37 13.23
C SER A 226 14.60 -37.22 13.63
N THR A 227 14.71 -38.47 13.17
CA THR A 227 15.83 -39.37 13.48
C THR A 227 17.10 -39.08 12.68
N HIS A 228 17.01 -38.28 11.62
CA HIS A 228 18.14 -37.97 10.74
C HIS A 228 19.32 -37.34 11.50
N ASP A 229 20.54 -37.77 11.21
CA ASP A 229 21.78 -37.43 11.92
C ASP A 229 21.98 -35.92 12.06
N SER A 230 21.64 -35.15 11.02
CA SER A 230 21.74 -33.68 10.98
C SER A 230 20.56 -32.93 11.60
N LEU A 231 19.47 -33.61 11.97
CA LEU A 231 18.22 -32.99 12.45
C LEU A 231 17.94 -33.32 13.92
N ARG A 232 18.28 -34.54 14.37
CA ARG A 232 17.85 -35.12 15.66
C ARG A 232 18.28 -34.34 16.90
N SER A 233 19.44 -33.69 16.86
CA SER A 233 19.99 -32.92 17.98
C SER A 233 19.24 -31.61 18.25
N ASN A 234 18.57 -31.08 17.22
CA ASN A 234 17.97 -29.76 17.23
C ASN A 234 16.43 -29.83 17.32
N PHE A 235 15.85 -31.04 17.32
CA PHE A 235 14.41 -31.24 17.46
C PHE A 235 13.93 -30.87 18.86
N ARG A 236 12.92 -30.00 18.95
CA ARG A 236 12.22 -29.71 20.19
C ARG A 236 11.22 -30.84 20.50
N GLN A 237 11.57 -31.73 21.42
CA GLN A 237 10.74 -32.89 21.80
C GLN A 237 9.31 -32.51 22.26
N ASN A 238 9.19 -31.53 23.17
CA ASN A 238 7.89 -31.10 23.71
C ASN A 238 7.37 -29.88 22.94
N TYR A 239 6.13 -29.92 22.45
CA TYR A 239 5.50 -28.86 21.65
C TYR A 239 6.20 -28.55 20.31
N GLY A 240 6.98 -29.49 19.76
CA GLY A 240 7.69 -29.31 18.49
C GLY A 240 7.11 -30.05 17.29
N TRP A 241 6.02 -30.79 17.44
CA TRP A 241 5.41 -31.57 16.36
C TRP A 241 3.88 -31.56 16.43
N PHE A 242 3.27 -31.34 15.27
CA PHE A 242 1.85 -31.58 15.04
C PHE A 242 1.62 -32.12 13.61
N ASP A 243 0.69 -33.05 13.46
CA ASP A 243 0.31 -33.61 12.16
C ASP A 243 -1.18 -33.33 11.91
N ALA A 244 -1.46 -32.37 11.03
CA ALA A 244 -2.82 -32.00 10.70
C ALA A 244 -3.51 -33.02 9.77
N VAL A 245 -2.73 -33.85 9.06
CA VAL A 245 -3.20 -34.77 8.02
C VAL A 245 -3.62 -36.12 8.63
N GLU A 246 -2.71 -36.76 9.39
CA GLU A 246 -2.90 -38.14 9.89
C GLU A 246 -2.81 -38.26 11.42
N LEU A 247 -2.48 -37.18 12.13
CA LEU A 247 -2.28 -37.17 13.60
C LEU A 247 -1.19 -38.16 14.07
N ALA A 248 -0.12 -38.33 13.28
CA ALA A 248 1.04 -39.09 13.72
C ALA A 248 1.60 -38.49 15.03
N PRO A 249 1.76 -39.28 16.10
CA PRO A 249 2.17 -38.75 17.41
C PRO A 249 3.66 -38.38 17.50
N TYR A 250 4.44 -38.65 16.45
CA TYR A 250 5.86 -38.36 16.31
C TYR A 250 6.17 -37.83 14.89
N PRO A 251 7.27 -37.09 14.68
CA PRO A 251 7.66 -36.60 13.36
C PRO A 251 7.88 -37.73 12.34
N VAL A 252 7.17 -37.62 11.22
CA VAL A 252 7.31 -38.48 10.04
C VAL A 252 7.37 -37.63 8.78
N ASP A 253 7.99 -38.13 7.72
CA ASP A 253 7.97 -37.49 6.40
C ASP A 253 7.92 -38.56 5.30
N ALA A 254 6.71 -38.83 4.81
CA ALA A 254 6.49 -39.84 3.76
C ALA A 254 6.81 -39.32 2.34
N TYR A 255 6.98 -38.01 2.17
CA TYR A 255 7.21 -37.37 0.87
C TYR A 255 8.68 -36.92 0.70
N GLY A 256 9.30 -36.41 1.76
CA GLY A 256 10.73 -36.09 1.84
C GLY A 256 11.10 -34.60 1.73
N HIS A 257 10.15 -33.75 1.33
CA HIS A 257 10.38 -32.33 1.11
C HIS A 257 10.63 -31.56 2.41
N GLY A 258 9.79 -31.76 3.44
CA GLY A 258 9.96 -31.07 4.71
C GLY A 258 11.26 -31.44 5.46
N SER A 259 11.72 -32.69 5.37
CA SER A 259 13.04 -33.11 5.88
C SER A 259 14.18 -32.35 5.20
N HIS A 260 14.09 -32.18 3.88
CA HIS A 260 15.06 -31.44 3.08
C HIS A 260 15.08 -29.95 3.45
N VAL A 261 13.91 -29.33 3.55
CA VAL A 261 13.69 -27.93 3.96
C VAL A 261 14.26 -27.62 5.34
N VAL A 262 13.96 -28.45 6.37
CA VAL A 262 14.54 -28.25 7.72
C VAL A 262 16.07 -28.37 7.69
N GLY A 263 16.60 -29.36 6.96
CA GLY A 263 18.05 -29.53 6.82
C GLY A 263 18.75 -28.32 6.22
N ILE A 264 18.11 -27.61 5.28
CA ILE A 264 18.66 -26.37 4.72
C ILE A 264 18.71 -25.27 5.80
N ALA A 265 17.62 -25.05 6.53
CA ALA A 265 17.57 -24.01 7.56
C ALA A 265 18.63 -24.23 8.65
N LEU A 266 18.81 -25.48 9.10
CA LEU A 266 19.85 -25.84 10.07
C LEU A 266 21.28 -25.79 9.48
N SER A 267 21.44 -26.00 8.16
CA SER A 267 22.76 -25.85 7.53
C SER A 267 23.29 -24.41 7.53
N VAL A 268 22.39 -23.42 7.69
CA VAL A 268 22.70 -21.99 7.87
C VAL A 268 22.73 -21.62 9.36
N ALA A 269 21.80 -22.12 10.17
CA ALA A 269 21.67 -21.85 11.60
C ALA A 269 21.81 -23.14 12.45
N PRO A 270 23.02 -23.71 12.60
CA PRO A 270 23.22 -25.07 13.14
C PRO A 270 22.91 -25.22 14.64
N SER A 271 22.73 -24.13 15.39
CA SER A 271 22.31 -24.14 16.80
C SER A 271 20.85 -23.73 17.01
N ALA A 272 20.10 -23.42 15.95
CA ALA A 272 18.66 -23.18 16.06
C ALA A 272 17.92 -24.48 16.39
N GLN A 273 16.90 -24.39 17.25
CA GLN A 273 15.94 -25.49 17.42
C GLN A 273 14.92 -25.46 16.28
N TRP A 274 14.34 -26.61 15.96
CA TRP A 274 13.23 -26.68 15.01
C TRP A 274 11.97 -27.30 15.60
N ILE A 275 10.84 -26.81 15.11
CA ILE A 275 9.51 -27.40 15.24
C ILE A 275 8.92 -27.57 13.84
N ALA A 276 8.04 -28.56 13.66
CA ALA A 276 7.43 -28.81 12.37
C ALA A 276 5.94 -29.15 12.50
N CYS A 277 5.19 -28.78 11.46
CA CYS A 277 3.82 -29.22 11.29
C CYS A 277 3.63 -29.84 9.90
N ARG A 278 3.05 -31.04 9.88
CA ARG A 278 2.69 -31.74 8.64
C ARG A 278 1.32 -31.26 8.17
N ALA A 279 1.30 -30.52 7.07
CA ALA A 279 0.11 -30.06 6.36
C ALA A 279 -0.07 -30.74 4.99
N CYS A 280 0.98 -31.36 4.46
CA CYS A 280 0.98 -32.01 3.15
C CYS A 280 0.98 -33.53 3.28
N SER A 281 0.15 -34.18 2.47
CA SER A 281 0.02 -35.63 2.36
C SER A 281 1.26 -36.28 1.70
N SER A 282 1.33 -37.61 1.74
CA SER A 282 2.37 -38.40 1.06
C SER A 282 2.39 -38.22 -0.47
N GLY A 283 1.30 -37.73 -1.08
CA GLY A 283 1.23 -37.35 -2.49
C GLY A 283 1.65 -35.91 -2.79
N GLY A 284 2.15 -35.16 -1.81
CA GLY A 284 2.53 -33.74 -1.95
C GLY A 284 1.34 -32.76 -1.96
N GLY A 285 0.09 -33.25 -1.86
CA GLY A 285 -1.10 -32.40 -1.77
C GLY A 285 -1.32 -31.89 -0.34
N CYS A 286 -1.48 -30.57 -0.18
CA CYS A 286 -1.68 -29.87 1.09
C CYS A 286 -3.07 -29.23 1.12
N HIS A 287 -3.95 -29.63 2.04
CA HIS A 287 -5.29 -29.04 2.13
C HIS A 287 -5.25 -27.72 2.91
N GLU A 288 -6.05 -26.74 2.47
CA GLU A 288 -6.20 -25.44 3.11
C GLU A 288 -6.53 -25.55 4.60
N SER A 289 -7.38 -26.51 4.98
CA SER A 289 -7.70 -26.79 6.38
C SER A 289 -6.47 -27.18 7.21
N ASP A 290 -5.59 -27.98 6.63
CA ASP A 290 -4.47 -28.60 7.31
C ASP A 290 -3.31 -27.59 7.40
N LEU A 291 -3.14 -26.77 6.34
CA LEU A 291 -2.29 -25.59 6.33
C LEU A 291 -2.72 -24.58 7.41
N LEU A 292 -4.00 -24.22 7.49
CA LEU A 292 -4.50 -23.28 8.51
C LEU A 292 -4.39 -23.82 9.94
N LEU A 293 -4.63 -25.12 10.15
CA LEU A 293 -4.37 -25.78 11.44
C LEU A 293 -2.88 -25.78 11.80
N CYS A 294 -1.99 -25.97 10.83
CA CYS A 294 -0.55 -25.81 11.04
C CYS A 294 -0.14 -24.36 11.30
N MET A 295 -0.77 -23.36 10.65
CA MET A 295 -0.53 -21.96 10.96
C MET A 295 -0.93 -21.61 12.39
N GLN A 296 -2.02 -22.21 12.87
CA GLN A 296 -2.52 -22.09 14.23
C GLN A 296 -1.58 -22.73 15.26
N PHE A 297 -1.04 -23.90 14.94
CA PHE A 297 0.03 -24.53 15.73
C PHE A 297 1.28 -23.64 15.82
N MET A 298 1.72 -23.02 14.72
CA MET A 298 2.88 -22.11 14.78
C MET A 298 2.62 -20.85 15.63
N LEU A 299 1.39 -20.31 15.65
CA LEU A 299 1.06 -19.18 16.54
C LEU A 299 1.12 -19.60 18.02
N CYS A 300 0.59 -20.77 18.35
CA CYS A 300 0.55 -21.28 19.71
C CYS A 300 0.64 -22.82 19.73
N PRO A 301 1.86 -23.39 19.87
CA PRO A 301 2.07 -24.83 19.74
C PRO A 301 1.32 -25.67 20.77
N THR A 302 0.86 -26.83 20.33
CA THR A 302 0.11 -27.82 21.12
C THR A 302 0.98 -29.05 21.40
N ASP A 303 0.47 -29.96 22.22
CA ASP A 303 0.96 -31.34 22.18
C ASP A 303 0.66 -32.00 20.82
N SER A 304 1.20 -33.21 20.59
CA SER A 304 1.04 -33.91 19.31
C SER A 304 -0.38 -34.41 19.02
N LYS A 305 -1.32 -34.26 19.95
CA LYS A 305 -2.75 -34.54 19.72
C LYS A 305 -3.52 -33.30 19.22
N GLY A 306 -2.92 -32.12 19.35
CA GLY A 306 -3.58 -30.83 19.10
C GLY A 306 -4.09 -30.14 20.38
N GLU A 307 -3.72 -30.63 21.56
CA GLU A 307 -4.26 -30.19 22.86
C GLU A 307 -3.24 -29.36 23.66
N HIS A 308 -3.68 -28.80 24.80
CA HIS A 308 -2.82 -28.15 25.81
C HIS A 308 -1.90 -27.01 25.30
N ALA A 309 -2.41 -26.14 24.42
CA ALA A 309 -1.61 -25.10 23.75
C ALA A 309 -0.75 -24.22 24.69
N ASP A 310 0.57 -24.14 24.44
CA ASP A 310 1.55 -23.31 25.13
C ASP A 310 2.21 -22.33 24.15
N CYS A 311 1.70 -21.10 24.12
CA CYS A 311 2.15 -20.10 23.16
C CYS A 311 3.59 -19.60 23.41
N SER A 312 4.20 -19.92 24.56
CA SER A 312 5.62 -19.63 24.81
C SER A 312 6.57 -20.50 23.98
N LYS A 313 6.06 -21.56 23.35
CA LYS A 313 6.84 -22.50 22.54
C LYS A 313 6.87 -22.18 21.04
N ALA A 314 6.16 -21.12 20.63
CA ALA A 314 6.08 -20.68 19.25
C ALA A 314 7.48 -20.43 18.62
N PRO A 315 7.61 -20.58 17.29
CA PRO A 315 8.82 -20.23 16.57
C PRO A 315 8.89 -18.71 16.39
N ARG A 316 10.10 -18.17 16.17
CA ARG A 316 10.26 -16.74 15.80
C ARG A 316 10.19 -16.51 14.29
N VAL A 317 10.40 -17.55 13.50
CA VAL A 317 10.34 -17.51 12.03
C VAL A 317 9.69 -18.80 11.53
N VAL A 318 8.79 -18.71 10.55
CA VAL A 318 8.11 -19.87 9.94
C VAL A 318 8.44 -19.94 8.46
N ASN A 319 9.01 -21.06 8.03
CA ASN A 319 9.22 -21.38 6.63
C ASN A 319 7.98 -22.07 6.04
N ASN A 320 7.54 -21.57 4.90
CA ASN A 320 6.40 -22.08 4.13
C ASN A 320 6.85 -22.31 2.68
N SER A 321 7.33 -23.52 2.39
CA SER A 321 7.78 -23.91 1.05
C SER A 321 6.63 -24.46 0.20
N TRP A 322 5.51 -23.74 0.21
CA TRP A 322 4.25 -24.08 -0.47
C TRP A 322 3.55 -22.81 -0.97
N GLY A 323 2.72 -22.93 -2.00
CA GLY A 323 2.04 -21.81 -2.64
C GLY A 323 0.86 -22.27 -3.50
N SER A 324 -0.02 -21.34 -3.84
CA SER A 324 -1.39 -21.67 -4.26
C SER A 324 -1.68 -21.62 -5.77
N GLY A 325 -0.74 -21.17 -6.59
CA GLY A 325 -0.94 -20.91 -8.02
C GLY A 325 -1.85 -19.71 -8.35
N ILE A 326 -2.67 -19.26 -7.39
CA ILE A 326 -3.62 -18.15 -7.51
C ILE A 326 -3.02 -16.89 -6.89
N ALA A 327 -3.18 -15.75 -7.55
CA ALA A 327 -2.72 -14.45 -7.05
C ALA A 327 -3.81 -13.76 -6.20
N ASN A 328 -3.38 -12.97 -5.22
CA ASN A 328 -4.23 -12.20 -4.28
C ASN A 328 -5.34 -13.04 -3.61
N TRP A 329 -5.08 -14.31 -3.31
CA TRP A 329 -6.03 -15.16 -2.60
C TRP A 329 -6.14 -14.69 -1.14
N PRO A 330 -7.31 -14.24 -0.62
CA PRO A 330 -7.39 -13.71 0.74
C PRO A 330 -7.22 -14.74 1.88
N ASN A 331 -7.35 -16.05 1.62
CA ASN A 331 -7.63 -17.05 2.65
C ASN A 331 -6.56 -17.17 3.76
N TYR A 332 -5.30 -16.83 3.50
CA TYR A 332 -4.22 -16.89 4.48
C TYR A 332 -3.89 -15.52 5.12
N LYS A 333 -4.43 -14.40 4.62
CA LYS A 333 -4.06 -13.04 5.08
C LYS A 333 -4.29 -12.84 6.58
N ALA A 334 -5.40 -13.34 7.11
CA ALA A 334 -5.72 -13.27 8.54
C ALA A 334 -4.72 -14.04 9.42
N ALA A 335 -4.32 -15.23 9.00
CA ALA A 335 -3.35 -16.07 9.70
C ALA A 335 -1.94 -15.44 9.67
N VAL A 336 -1.53 -14.89 8.52
CA VAL A 336 -0.28 -14.15 8.37
C VAL A 336 -0.28 -12.88 9.23
N GLN A 337 -1.38 -12.12 9.27
CA GLN A 337 -1.47 -10.93 10.13
C GLN A 337 -1.35 -11.33 11.60
N ALA A 338 -2.07 -12.36 12.06
CA ALA A 338 -1.96 -12.85 13.45
C ALA A 338 -0.54 -13.30 13.82
N TRP A 339 0.25 -13.84 12.88
CA TRP A 339 1.69 -14.09 13.08
C TRP A 339 2.52 -12.81 13.19
N ARG A 340 2.26 -11.80 12.34
CA ARG A 340 2.92 -10.49 12.40
C ARG A 340 2.67 -9.79 13.73
N GLU A 341 1.41 -9.78 14.20
CA GLU A 341 1.00 -9.29 15.53
C GLU A 341 1.58 -10.11 16.69
N ALA A 342 2.08 -11.32 16.43
CA ALA A 342 2.76 -12.16 17.40
C ALA A 342 4.31 -12.07 17.33
N GLY A 343 4.86 -11.18 16.50
CA GLY A 343 6.31 -11.08 16.30
C GLY A 343 6.94 -12.33 15.66
N ILE A 344 6.14 -13.13 14.96
CA ILE A 344 6.55 -14.31 14.18
C ILE A 344 6.78 -13.85 12.73
N VAL A 345 7.92 -14.24 12.15
CA VAL A 345 8.33 -13.83 10.81
C VAL A 345 7.90 -14.86 9.75
N PRO A 346 6.91 -14.55 8.88
CA PRO A 346 6.53 -15.42 7.77
C PRO A 346 7.52 -15.35 6.59
N VAL A 347 8.09 -16.51 6.23
CA VAL A 347 8.89 -16.71 5.01
C VAL A 347 8.15 -17.67 4.08
N PHE A 348 8.02 -17.29 2.81
CA PHE A 348 7.35 -18.08 1.77
C PHE A 348 8.25 -18.26 0.53
N SER A 349 8.18 -19.43 -0.10
CA SER A 349 8.75 -19.68 -1.42
C SER A 349 8.04 -18.84 -2.49
N GLY A 350 8.78 -18.11 -3.34
CA GLY A 350 8.21 -17.21 -4.34
C GLY A 350 7.39 -17.88 -5.45
N GLY A 351 7.56 -19.19 -5.64
CA GLY A 351 6.91 -20.00 -6.68
C GLY A 351 7.84 -20.42 -7.82
N ASN A 352 7.48 -21.48 -8.53
CA ASN A 352 8.27 -22.03 -9.64
C ASN A 352 7.66 -21.76 -11.03
N ALA A 353 6.77 -20.76 -11.14
CA ALA A 353 6.04 -20.42 -12.36
C ALA A 353 6.77 -19.39 -13.26
N GLY A 354 8.07 -19.17 -13.05
CA GLY A 354 8.86 -18.15 -13.73
C GLY A 354 8.94 -18.27 -15.25
N ALA A 355 8.76 -19.49 -15.79
CA ALA A 355 8.66 -19.72 -17.24
C ALA A 355 7.45 -19.02 -17.89
N SER A 356 6.46 -18.61 -17.09
CA SER A 356 5.32 -17.80 -17.55
C SER A 356 5.62 -16.29 -17.63
N GLY A 357 6.85 -15.86 -17.35
CA GLY A 357 7.28 -14.46 -17.39
C GLY A 357 7.04 -13.70 -16.07
N CYS A 358 6.90 -12.37 -16.17
CA CYS A 358 6.60 -11.49 -15.04
C CYS A 358 5.21 -11.79 -14.44
N MET A 359 4.93 -11.30 -13.22
CA MET A 359 3.66 -11.50 -12.51
C MET A 359 3.32 -12.98 -12.18
N SER A 360 4.36 -13.80 -12.05
CA SER A 360 4.29 -15.23 -11.74
C SER A 360 4.41 -15.56 -10.24
N VAL A 361 4.65 -14.56 -9.36
CA VAL A 361 4.50 -14.72 -7.89
C VAL A 361 3.01 -14.80 -7.54
N LYS A 362 2.64 -15.73 -6.64
CA LYS A 362 1.26 -16.08 -6.26
C LYS A 362 1.13 -16.18 -4.74
N SER A 363 -0.10 -16.24 -4.22
CA SER A 363 -0.35 -16.26 -2.78
C SER A 363 0.12 -17.55 -2.10
N PRO A 364 0.61 -17.50 -0.85
CA PRO A 364 0.74 -16.29 0.00
C PRO A 364 1.95 -15.37 -0.28
N ALA A 365 2.88 -15.76 -1.14
CA ALA A 365 4.13 -15.03 -1.40
C ALA A 365 3.94 -13.65 -2.09
N ASP A 366 2.74 -13.34 -2.57
CA ASP A 366 2.40 -12.02 -3.13
C ASP A 366 1.83 -11.02 -2.10
N TYR A 367 1.71 -11.41 -0.83
CA TYR A 367 1.30 -10.50 0.24
C TYR A 367 2.41 -9.48 0.58
N ASP A 368 2.01 -8.30 1.02
CA ASP A 368 2.89 -7.22 1.48
C ASP A 368 3.61 -7.57 2.79
N ASN A 369 2.91 -8.23 3.71
CA ASN A 369 3.36 -8.52 5.06
C ASN A 369 4.18 -9.83 5.22
N VAL A 370 4.66 -10.44 4.12
CA VAL A 370 5.54 -11.64 4.12
C VAL A 370 6.87 -11.44 3.39
N ILE A 371 7.87 -12.27 3.73
CA ILE A 371 9.13 -12.39 2.98
C ILE A 371 8.97 -13.50 1.94
N ALA A 372 8.94 -13.13 0.66
CA ALA A 372 8.93 -14.03 -0.47
C ALA A 372 10.34 -14.23 -1.03
N VAL A 373 10.71 -15.48 -1.30
CA VAL A 373 12.09 -15.83 -1.67
C VAL A 373 12.16 -16.47 -3.05
N GLY A 374 12.91 -15.83 -3.96
CA GLY A 374 13.25 -16.36 -5.28
C GLY A 374 14.49 -17.25 -5.27
N SER A 375 14.70 -18.00 -6.35
CA SER A 375 15.76 -19.00 -6.48
C SER A 375 16.90 -18.53 -7.38
N VAL A 376 18.15 -18.73 -6.96
CA VAL A 376 19.35 -18.66 -7.83
C VAL A 376 20.12 -19.98 -7.87
N ASP A 377 20.94 -20.14 -8.91
CA ASP A 377 21.90 -21.24 -9.05
C ASP A 377 23.30 -20.92 -8.48
N ALA A 378 24.21 -21.88 -8.59
CA ALA A 378 25.60 -21.77 -8.10
C ALA A 378 26.47 -20.71 -8.82
N THR A 379 25.95 -20.07 -9.88
CA THR A 379 26.59 -18.96 -10.60
C THR A 379 26.00 -17.60 -10.24
N ASN A 380 25.07 -17.56 -9.27
CA ASN A 380 24.24 -16.41 -8.90
C ASN A 380 23.31 -15.92 -10.04
N ALA A 381 22.99 -16.79 -11.01
CA ALA A 381 21.97 -16.49 -12.01
C ALA A 381 20.57 -16.81 -11.46
N LEU A 382 19.58 -16.00 -11.84
CA LEU A 382 18.17 -16.24 -11.50
C LEU A 382 17.73 -17.56 -12.13
N SER A 383 17.21 -18.48 -11.33
CA SER A 383 16.74 -19.78 -11.84
C SER A 383 15.58 -19.56 -12.81
N ALA A 384 15.60 -20.21 -13.98
CA ALA A 384 14.59 -20.02 -15.02
C ALA A 384 13.15 -20.20 -14.51
N PHE A 385 12.94 -21.20 -13.64
CA PHE A 385 11.65 -21.46 -12.98
C PHE A 385 11.28 -20.46 -11.89
N SER A 386 12.19 -19.66 -11.33
CA SER A 386 11.87 -18.76 -10.22
C SER A 386 10.81 -17.77 -10.64
N SER A 387 9.66 -17.76 -9.95
CA SER A 387 8.62 -16.78 -10.15
C SER A 387 9.15 -15.35 -10.01
N ARG A 388 8.64 -14.46 -10.85
CA ARG A 388 9.09 -13.08 -11.05
C ARG A 388 7.92 -12.12 -10.78
N GLY A 389 8.21 -11.00 -10.13
CA GLY A 389 7.25 -9.91 -9.96
C GLY A 389 7.07 -9.06 -11.23
N PRO A 390 6.39 -7.90 -11.13
CA PRO A 390 5.71 -7.41 -9.92
C PRO A 390 4.48 -8.28 -9.56
N THR A 391 3.83 -8.06 -8.42
CA THR A 391 2.56 -8.75 -8.08
C THR A 391 1.45 -8.38 -9.07
N VAL A 392 0.53 -9.31 -9.34
CA VAL A 392 -0.54 -9.16 -10.35
C VAL A 392 -1.46 -7.96 -10.05
N THR A 393 -1.84 -7.76 -8.78
CA THR A 393 -2.91 -6.81 -8.41
C THR A 393 -2.39 -5.45 -7.96
N SER A 394 -1.25 -5.39 -7.26
CA SER A 394 -0.75 -4.18 -6.61
C SER A 394 0.56 -3.64 -7.20
N GLY A 395 1.14 -4.32 -8.20
CA GLY A 395 2.38 -3.87 -8.83
C GLY A 395 3.62 -3.90 -7.92
N MET A 396 3.53 -4.55 -6.75
CA MET A 396 4.60 -4.59 -5.75
C MET A 396 5.79 -5.42 -6.24
N THR A 397 7.01 -5.00 -5.87
CA THR A 397 8.22 -5.79 -6.10
C THR A 397 8.17 -7.06 -5.25
N LYS A 398 8.14 -8.22 -5.90
CA LYS A 398 8.29 -9.57 -5.32
C LYS A 398 9.07 -10.46 -6.31
N PRO A 399 9.72 -11.56 -5.88
CA PRO A 399 10.07 -11.86 -4.49
C PRO A 399 10.99 -10.77 -3.91
N ASP A 400 11.01 -10.65 -2.58
CA ASP A 400 11.73 -9.56 -1.89
C ASP A 400 13.25 -9.76 -1.95
N VAL A 401 13.68 -11.02 -1.94
CA VAL A 401 15.08 -11.44 -1.96
C VAL A 401 15.25 -12.75 -2.74
N VAL A 402 16.49 -13.09 -3.09
CA VAL A 402 16.85 -14.40 -3.64
C VAL A 402 17.85 -15.16 -2.78
N ALA A 403 17.76 -16.49 -2.85
CA ALA A 403 18.67 -17.40 -2.18
C ALA A 403 18.90 -18.68 -3.03
N PRO A 404 19.91 -19.50 -2.71
CA PRO A 404 20.19 -20.76 -3.42
C PRO A 404 19.00 -21.71 -3.50
N GLY A 405 18.59 -22.10 -4.71
CA GLY A 405 17.44 -23.00 -4.93
C GLY A 405 17.57 -23.99 -6.08
N VAL A 406 18.75 -24.14 -6.69
CA VAL A 406 19.04 -25.17 -7.71
C VAL A 406 20.09 -26.13 -7.18
N ALA A 407 19.92 -27.44 -7.40
CA ALA A 407 20.91 -28.44 -6.99
C ALA A 407 21.31 -28.32 -5.51
N ILE A 408 20.31 -28.23 -4.63
CA ILE A 408 20.52 -28.05 -3.19
C ILE A 408 20.52 -29.40 -2.50
N ARG A 409 21.67 -29.78 -1.94
CA ARG A 409 21.86 -31.02 -1.18
C ARG A 409 21.52 -30.83 0.29
N SER A 410 20.55 -31.60 0.80
CA SER A 410 20.10 -31.56 2.19
C SER A 410 19.65 -32.93 2.69
N ALA A 411 19.14 -33.02 3.92
CA ALA A 411 18.70 -34.25 4.58
C ALA A 411 17.62 -35.01 3.78
N SER A 412 17.71 -36.34 3.76
CA SER A 412 16.72 -37.23 3.14
C SER A 412 15.75 -37.80 4.18
N SER A 413 14.50 -38.02 3.79
CA SER A 413 13.55 -38.79 4.61
C SER A 413 13.74 -40.30 4.53
N GLN A 414 14.58 -40.81 3.62
CA GLN A 414 14.70 -42.25 3.35
C GLN A 414 15.56 -43.00 4.38
N ALA A 415 16.64 -42.38 4.88
CA ALA A 415 17.52 -42.98 5.89
C ALA A 415 18.23 -41.90 6.71
N ASP A 416 18.65 -42.24 7.93
CA ASP A 416 19.13 -41.26 8.91
C ASP A 416 20.43 -40.55 8.53
N ASN A 417 21.23 -41.13 7.63
CA ASN A 417 22.55 -40.63 7.23
C ASN A 417 22.64 -40.22 5.74
N GLN A 418 21.51 -40.13 5.04
CA GLN A 418 21.48 -39.88 3.60
C GLN A 418 21.14 -38.42 3.28
N THR A 419 21.88 -37.83 2.35
CA THR A 419 21.47 -36.57 1.72
C THR A 419 20.89 -36.82 0.33
N VAL A 420 20.05 -35.87 -0.12
CA VAL A 420 19.43 -35.88 -1.44
C VAL A 420 19.41 -34.46 -2.01
N GLU A 421 19.41 -34.35 -3.33
CA GLU A 421 19.41 -33.08 -4.05
C GLU A 421 18.02 -32.73 -4.56
N MET A 422 17.60 -31.46 -4.40
CA MET A 422 16.33 -30.94 -4.89
C MET A 422 16.50 -29.52 -5.45
N SER A 423 15.59 -29.10 -6.34
CA SER A 423 15.52 -27.74 -6.88
C SER A 423 14.10 -27.16 -6.77
N GLY A 424 14.02 -25.86 -6.48
CA GLY A 424 12.80 -25.09 -6.33
C GLY A 424 13.00 -23.86 -5.45
N THR A 425 12.09 -22.88 -5.55
CA THR A 425 12.03 -21.77 -4.57
C THR A 425 11.76 -22.28 -3.15
N SER A 426 11.19 -23.48 -3.02
CA SER A 426 11.09 -24.28 -1.80
C SER A 426 12.41 -24.54 -1.08
N MET A 427 13.54 -24.61 -1.81
CA MET A 427 14.88 -24.77 -1.24
C MET A 427 15.54 -23.41 -0.98
N ALA A 428 15.11 -22.35 -1.65
CA ALA A 428 15.59 -20.99 -1.42
C ALA A 428 15.04 -20.39 -0.11
N ALA A 429 13.73 -20.54 0.15
CA ALA A 429 13.08 -20.03 1.36
C ALA A 429 13.78 -20.43 2.70
N PRO A 430 14.12 -21.71 2.96
CA PRO A 430 14.76 -22.10 4.22
C PRO A 430 16.17 -21.54 4.43
N HIS A 431 16.89 -21.11 3.37
CA HIS A 431 18.15 -20.37 3.54
C HIS A 431 17.91 -19.02 4.21
N VAL A 432 16.84 -18.32 3.81
CA VAL A 432 16.44 -17.03 4.39
C VAL A 432 15.89 -17.22 5.79
N THR A 433 15.12 -18.29 6.04
CA THR A 433 14.72 -18.69 7.40
C THR A 433 15.92 -18.92 8.31
N GLY A 434 16.96 -19.61 7.83
CA GLY A 434 18.22 -19.80 8.56
C GLY A 434 18.93 -18.48 8.82
N ALA A 435 19.03 -17.59 7.82
CA ALA A 435 19.61 -16.26 8.00
C ALA A 435 18.85 -15.42 9.05
N ILE A 436 17.51 -15.44 9.05
CA ILE A 436 16.68 -14.81 10.08
C ILE A 436 16.96 -15.39 11.47
N ALA A 437 17.14 -16.71 11.58
CA ALA A 437 17.49 -17.35 12.85
C ALA A 437 18.87 -16.92 13.36
N LEU A 438 19.86 -16.73 12.47
CA LEU A 438 21.15 -16.14 12.84
C LEU A 438 20.97 -14.70 13.36
N LEU A 439 20.28 -13.84 12.60
CA LEU A 439 20.05 -12.44 12.96
C LEU A 439 19.37 -12.32 14.34
N LEU A 440 18.31 -13.09 14.57
CA LEU A 440 17.59 -13.13 15.84
C LEU A 440 18.41 -13.73 16.98
N SER A 441 19.34 -14.67 16.72
CA SER A 441 20.24 -15.19 17.76
C SER A 441 21.31 -14.17 18.18
N GLY A 442 21.68 -13.25 17.28
CA GLY A 442 22.56 -12.11 17.59
C GLY A 442 21.81 -10.96 18.26
N ASN A 443 20.57 -10.68 17.86
CA ASN A 443 19.69 -9.70 18.49
C ASN A 443 18.23 -10.20 18.53
N PRO A 444 17.76 -10.77 19.66
CA PRO A 444 16.40 -11.30 19.79
C PRO A 444 15.28 -10.26 19.70
N ALA A 445 15.60 -8.97 19.87
CA ALA A 445 14.65 -7.87 19.88
C ALA A 445 14.33 -7.31 18.49
N LEU A 446 14.97 -7.81 17.42
CA LEU A 446 14.70 -7.35 16.06
C LEU A 446 13.22 -7.55 15.68
N SER A 447 12.59 -6.47 15.23
CA SER A 447 11.23 -6.50 14.66
C SER A 447 11.23 -7.11 13.26
N TYR A 448 10.04 -7.46 12.74
CA TYR A 448 9.92 -7.91 11.35
C TYR A 448 10.50 -6.86 10.39
N ASP A 449 10.16 -5.58 10.54
CA ASP A 449 10.54 -4.57 9.55
C ASP A 449 12.06 -4.29 9.58
N GLN A 450 12.69 -4.41 10.75
CA GLN A 450 14.14 -4.41 10.90
C GLN A 450 14.80 -5.61 10.19
N LEU A 451 14.23 -6.82 10.34
CA LEU A 451 14.71 -8.04 9.65
C LEU A 451 14.51 -7.96 8.13
N TYR A 452 13.31 -7.60 7.68
CA TYR A 452 12.97 -7.42 6.28
C TYR A 452 13.90 -6.41 5.60
N LYS A 453 14.13 -5.27 6.27
CA LYS A 453 15.08 -4.25 5.80
C LYS A 453 16.52 -4.77 5.78
N ALA A 454 16.96 -5.48 6.84
CA ALA A 454 18.28 -6.06 6.90
C ALA A 454 18.52 -7.10 5.77
N LEU A 455 17.51 -7.90 5.43
CA LEU A 455 17.59 -8.90 4.37
C LEU A 455 17.54 -8.30 2.97
N THR A 456 16.75 -7.24 2.74
CA THR A 456 16.62 -6.59 1.43
C THR A 456 17.75 -5.61 1.11
N GLN A 457 18.47 -5.11 2.14
CA GLN A 457 19.56 -4.14 1.99
C GLN A 457 20.96 -4.70 2.34
N GLY A 458 21.04 -5.74 3.17
CA GLY A 458 22.27 -6.41 3.58
C GLY A 458 22.73 -7.48 2.59
N THR A 459 22.76 -7.16 1.30
CA THR A 459 22.95 -8.12 0.22
C THR A 459 24.19 -7.82 -0.60
N SER A 460 24.91 -8.86 -1.01
CA SER A 460 26.07 -8.70 -1.90
C SER A 460 25.60 -8.11 -3.24
N MET A 461 26.11 -6.94 -3.60
CA MET A 461 25.84 -6.30 -4.91
C MET A 461 26.59 -6.98 -6.06
N SER A 462 26.63 -8.31 -6.08
CA SER A 462 26.86 -9.06 -7.31
C SER A 462 25.57 -8.97 -8.13
N PRO A 463 25.53 -8.25 -9.27
CA PRO A 463 24.31 -8.13 -10.05
C PRO A 463 23.83 -9.52 -10.48
N VAL A 464 22.60 -9.86 -10.09
CA VAL A 464 21.93 -11.09 -10.55
C VAL A 464 21.88 -11.02 -12.07
N LYS A 465 22.56 -11.96 -12.73
CA LYS A 465 22.58 -12.01 -14.20
C LYS A 465 21.19 -12.40 -14.69
N THR A 466 20.48 -11.43 -15.25
CA THR A 466 19.16 -11.58 -15.87
C THR A 466 19.18 -11.04 -17.29
N THR A 467 18.40 -11.66 -18.17
CA THR A 467 18.10 -11.17 -19.53
C THR A 467 16.68 -10.60 -19.65
N ASP A 468 15.89 -10.63 -18.56
CA ASP A 468 14.46 -10.30 -18.56
C ASP A 468 14.19 -8.91 -18.00
N GLU A 469 13.34 -8.12 -18.67
CA GLU A 469 12.95 -6.74 -18.30
C GLU A 469 11.95 -6.62 -17.14
N CYS A 470 11.59 -7.72 -16.46
CA CYS A 470 10.75 -7.65 -15.26
C CYS A 470 11.45 -6.75 -14.21
N ARG A 471 10.69 -5.95 -13.44
CA ARG A 471 11.19 -5.05 -12.38
C ARG A 471 11.82 -5.83 -11.20
N LEU A 472 13.02 -6.35 -11.42
CA LEU A 472 13.74 -7.27 -10.55
C LEU A 472 14.91 -6.55 -9.89
N ILE A 473 14.63 -5.76 -8.86
CA ILE A 473 15.63 -5.42 -7.85
C ILE A 473 15.73 -6.65 -6.92
N LEU A 474 16.40 -7.69 -7.41
CA LEU A 474 16.61 -8.93 -6.65
C LEU A 474 17.92 -8.84 -5.88
N SER A 475 17.78 -8.68 -4.58
CA SER A 475 18.87 -8.63 -3.61
C SER A 475 19.22 -10.06 -3.15
N PHE A 476 20.49 -10.47 -3.31
CA PHE A 476 20.98 -11.80 -2.91
C PHE A 476 21.40 -11.82 -1.42
N VAL A 477 20.73 -12.64 -0.60
CA VAL A 477 20.89 -12.60 0.87
C VAL A 477 22.29 -13.01 1.32
N ALA A 478 22.99 -12.09 1.99
CA ALA A 478 24.24 -12.35 2.71
C ALA A 478 24.03 -12.12 4.22
N ALA A 479 23.99 -13.19 5.01
CA ALA A 479 23.61 -13.16 6.42
C ALA A 479 24.51 -12.24 7.25
N ALA A 480 25.82 -12.24 7.01
CA ALA A 480 26.76 -11.33 7.69
C ALA A 480 26.52 -9.85 7.37
N ALA A 481 26.20 -9.50 6.12
CA ALA A 481 25.89 -8.12 5.73
C ALA A 481 24.52 -7.67 6.25
N ALA A 482 23.53 -8.57 6.27
CA ALA A 482 22.25 -8.34 6.96
C ALA A 482 22.46 -8.12 8.48
N ALA A 483 23.40 -8.83 9.12
CA ALA A 483 23.70 -8.63 10.53
C ALA A 483 24.37 -7.28 10.81
N ALA A 484 25.27 -6.82 9.93
CA ALA A 484 25.83 -5.47 10.01
C ALA A 484 24.74 -4.37 9.83
N ALA A 485 23.79 -4.59 8.92
CA ALA A 485 22.63 -3.73 8.76
C ALA A 485 21.69 -3.75 9.99
N ALA A 486 21.49 -4.90 10.63
CA ALA A 486 20.69 -5.05 11.84
C ALA A 486 21.37 -4.47 13.10
N ALA A 487 22.70 -4.54 13.19
CA ALA A 487 23.50 -3.93 14.27
C ALA A 487 23.50 -2.40 14.22
N THR A 488 23.06 -1.80 13.10
CA THR A 488 22.82 -0.35 12.95
C THR A 488 21.33 -0.02 13.00
N ALA A 489 20.52 -0.77 13.77
CA ALA A 489 19.11 -0.49 14.00
C ALA A 489 18.88 0.96 14.47
N SER A 490 17.79 1.56 13.99
CA SER A 490 17.42 2.95 14.28
C SER A 490 16.72 3.07 15.63
N PRO A 491 16.93 4.15 16.41
CA PRO A 491 16.07 4.50 17.53
C PRO A 491 14.61 4.60 17.09
N ASP A 492 13.66 4.22 17.96
CA ASP A 492 12.25 3.95 17.59
C ASP A 492 11.54 5.10 16.84
N LYS A 493 11.93 6.35 17.10
CA LYS A 493 11.35 7.53 16.43
C LYS A 493 12.11 7.97 15.17
N ILE A 494 13.32 7.50 14.92
CA ILE A 494 14.12 7.91 13.76
C ILE A 494 13.85 6.93 12.62
N ASP A 495 13.51 7.44 11.44
CA ASP A 495 13.26 6.62 10.28
C ASP A 495 14.52 5.83 9.89
N PRO A 496 14.40 4.51 9.63
CA PRO A 496 15.55 3.69 9.29
C PRO A 496 16.31 4.15 8.03
N SER A 497 15.71 4.89 7.10
CA SER A 497 16.43 5.46 5.95
C SER A 497 17.24 6.69 6.32
N LEU A 498 16.69 7.58 7.15
CA LEU A 498 17.42 8.71 7.72
C LEU A 498 18.63 8.23 8.52
N TRP A 499 18.42 7.26 9.42
CA TRP A 499 19.48 6.70 10.27
C TRP A 499 20.66 6.10 9.49
N ARG A 500 20.43 5.55 8.29
CA ARG A 500 21.53 5.07 7.42
C ARG A 500 22.41 6.22 6.93
N LEU A 501 21.82 7.34 6.51
CA LEU A 501 22.57 8.53 6.09
C LEU A 501 23.39 9.08 7.27
N LEU A 502 22.74 9.22 8.43
CA LEU A 502 23.37 9.75 9.64
C LEU A 502 24.52 8.85 10.16
N ASN A 503 24.40 7.52 10.05
CA ASN A 503 25.47 6.58 10.40
C ASN A 503 26.65 6.58 9.41
N ALA A 504 26.44 7.01 8.17
CA ALA A 504 27.52 7.20 7.20
C ALA A 504 28.28 8.54 7.40
N ASN A 505 28.05 9.24 8.53
CA ASN A 505 28.49 10.62 8.79
C ASN A 505 27.99 11.63 7.73
N VAL A 506 26.87 11.35 7.07
CA VAL A 506 26.23 12.25 6.11
C VAL A 506 25.12 13.04 6.83
N THR A 507 25.13 14.37 6.70
CA THR A 507 24.00 15.22 7.10
C THR A 507 22.82 15.04 6.17
N ALA A 508 21.60 15.02 6.68
CA ALA A 508 20.39 14.89 5.87
C ALA A 508 19.35 15.96 6.22
N SER A 509 18.60 16.42 5.22
CA SER A 509 17.36 17.17 5.41
C SER A 509 16.30 16.26 6.00
N ALA A 510 15.71 16.68 7.12
CA ALA A 510 14.88 15.81 7.95
C ALA A 510 13.59 16.50 8.42
N MET A 511 12.49 15.78 8.30
CA MET A 511 11.18 16.19 8.78
C MET A 511 10.92 15.58 10.17
N VAL A 512 10.76 16.46 11.17
CA VAL A 512 10.38 16.11 12.54
C VAL A 512 8.87 16.24 12.67
N GLU A 513 8.18 15.14 12.94
CA GLU A 513 6.74 15.09 13.14
C GLU A 513 6.43 15.29 14.63
N LEU A 514 5.63 16.33 14.94
CA LEU A 514 5.38 16.75 16.31
C LEU A 514 4.14 16.08 16.88
N ARG A 515 4.15 15.84 18.19
CA ARG A 515 2.96 15.41 18.93
C ARG A 515 1.96 16.58 18.96
N ARG A 516 0.69 16.28 18.71
CA ARG A 516 -0.41 17.25 18.87
C ARG A 516 -0.83 17.32 20.34
N GLU A 517 -1.20 18.51 20.81
CA GLU A 517 -1.64 18.71 22.19
C GLU A 517 -3.00 18.03 22.45
N PRO A 518 -3.13 17.19 23.50
CA PRO A 518 -4.38 16.46 23.78
C PRO A 518 -5.60 17.38 23.95
N GLY A 519 -6.70 17.03 23.27
CA GLY A 519 -7.97 17.77 23.35
C GLY A 519 -7.99 19.11 22.60
N ARG A 520 -7.00 19.40 21.74
CA ARG A 520 -6.92 20.70 21.03
C ARG A 520 -7.13 20.63 19.51
N LEU A 521 -7.37 19.46 18.91
CA LEU A 521 -7.82 19.38 17.51
C LEU A 521 -8.59 18.08 17.14
N ASP A 522 -9.79 17.91 17.70
CA ASP A 522 -10.87 17.11 17.09
C ASP A 522 -11.77 17.99 16.21
N LEU A 523 -11.20 19.02 15.59
CA LEU A 523 -11.94 20.01 14.79
C LEU A 523 -12.12 19.51 13.36
N GLU A 524 -13.30 18.97 13.08
CA GLU A 524 -13.97 19.26 11.81
C GLU A 524 -14.16 20.80 11.75
N LEU A 525 -13.15 21.50 11.21
CA LEU A 525 -13.24 22.94 10.99
C LEU A 525 -14.42 23.22 10.05
N PRO A 526 -15.42 24.03 10.44
CA PRO A 526 -16.54 24.34 9.57
C PRO A 526 -16.05 24.90 8.23
N PHE A 527 -16.68 24.48 7.13
CA PHE A 527 -16.50 25.12 5.84
C PHE A 527 -16.80 26.63 5.96
N ASP A 528 -15.97 27.47 5.34
CA ASP A 528 -15.95 28.94 5.49
C ASP A 528 -15.38 29.45 6.84
N THR A 529 -14.44 28.73 7.43
CA THR A 529 -13.63 29.24 8.55
C THR A 529 -12.62 30.27 8.02
N SER A 530 -12.48 31.42 8.68
CA SER A 530 -11.51 32.44 8.23
C SER A 530 -10.07 31.90 8.29
N ALA A 531 -9.22 32.28 7.33
CA ALA A 531 -7.84 31.79 7.27
C ALA A 531 -7.02 32.14 8.53
N ASP A 532 -7.31 33.26 9.20
CA ASP A 532 -6.75 33.60 10.50
C ASP A 532 -7.12 32.57 11.58
N MET A 533 -8.38 32.12 11.61
CA MET A 533 -8.85 31.08 12.55
C MET A 533 -8.25 29.71 12.24
N VAL A 534 -8.18 29.31 10.96
CA VAL A 534 -7.51 28.06 10.53
C VAL A 534 -6.04 28.07 10.95
N ARG A 535 -5.31 29.15 10.63
CA ARG A 535 -3.91 29.34 11.04
C ARG A 535 -3.75 29.26 12.56
N GLN A 536 -4.59 29.96 13.33
CA GLN A 536 -4.48 29.98 14.79
C GLN A 536 -4.74 28.59 15.40
N ALA A 537 -5.74 27.85 14.90
CA ALA A 537 -6.04 26.50 15.38
C ALA A 537 -4.86 25.53 15.13
N LEU A 538 -4.26 25.59 13.94
CA LEU A 538 -3.11 24.75 13.57
C LEU A 538 -1.85 25.10 14.40
N MET A 539 -1.56 26.39 14.57
CA MET A 539 -0.48 26.87 15.45
C MET A 539 -0.67 26.38 16.89
N ASP A 540 -1.87 26.57 17.45
CA ASP A 540 -2.22 26.17 18.82
C ASP A 540 -2.06 24.66 19.06
N ALA A 541 -2.36 23.83 18.06
CA ALA A 541 -2.36 22.37 18.17
C ALA A 541 -0.97 21.74 18.31
N THR A 542 0.09 22.43 17.88
CA THR A 542 1.49 21.98 18.08
C THR A 542 2.39 22.99 18.81
N ALA A 543 1.85 24.10 19.32
CA ALA A 543 2.65 25.21 19.87
C ALA A 543 3.69 24.78 20.93
N ALA A 544 3.30 23.96 21.91
CA ALA A 544 4.22 23.55 22.98
C ALA A 544 5.27 22.53 22.46
N SER A 545 4.86 21.58 21.62
CA SER A 545 5.77 20.63 20.98
C SER A 545 6.76 21.30 20.00
N ALA A 546 6.32 22.34 19.26
CA ALA A 546 7.16 23.15 18.40
C ALA A 546 8.17 23.97 19.20
N ALA A 547 7.72 24.63 20.27
CA ALA A 547 8.58 25.39 21.18
C ALA A 547 9.64 24.49 21.86
N ALA A 548 9.30 23.25 22.21
CA ALA A 548 10.25 22.29 22.77
C ALA A 548 11.37 21.92 21.78
N VAL A 549 11.05 21.74 20.49
CA VAL A 549 12.07 21.52 19.45
C VAL A 549 12.89 22.78 19.20
N GLN A 550 12.26 23.96 19.07
CA GLN A 550 12.95 25.24 18.86
C GLN A 550 13.92 25.59 20.00
N ALA A 551 13.56 25.30 21.26
CA ALA A 551 14.39 25.55 22.43
C ALA A 551 15.74 24.79 22.45
N LEU A 552 15.91 23.77 21.59
CA LEU A 552 17.19 23.12 21.36
C LEU A 552 18.17 23.99 20.54
N PHE A 553 17.65 24.86 19.67
CA PHE A 553 18.45 25.61 18.68
C PHE A 553 18.63 27.09 19.05
N HIS A 554 17.79 27.64 19.94
CA HIS A 554 17.94 29.02 20.44
C HIS A 554 18.80 29.12 21.72
N PRO A 555 19.79 30.03 21.78
CA PRO A 555 20.57 30.32 22.98
C PRO A 555 19.80 31.20 24.00
N SER A 556 18.55 30.85 24.30
CA SER A 556 17.65 31.63 25.16
C SER A 556 17.81 31.31 26.66
N SER A 557 19.01 31.58 27.20
CA SER A 557 19.28 31.99 28.61
C SER A 557 20.74 31.70 29.01
N SER A 558 21.26 32.50 29.95
CA SER A 558 22.58 32.29 30.58
C SER A 558 22.61 31.12 31.58
N SER A 559 21.48 30.45 31.81
CA SER A 559 21.34 29.31 32.73
C SER A 559 22.26 28.14 32.34
N SER A 560 22.73 27.40 33.34
CA SER A 560 23.42 26.12 33.15
C SER A 560 22.49 24.99 32.69
N SER A 561 21.16 25.17 32.77
CA SER A 561 20.16 24.14 32.47
C SER A 561 19.45 24.28 31.12
N SER A 562 19.87 25.20 30.24
CA SER A 562 19.15 25.44 28.98
C SER A 562 19.30 24.26 27.99
N PRO A 563 18.23 23.83 27.30
CA PRO A 563 18.29 22.69 26.37
C PRO A 563 19.33 22.86 25.28
N HIS A 564 19.49 24.09 24.75
CA HIS A 564 20.54 24.45 23.80
C HIS A 564 21.96 24.26 24.36
N ARG A 565 22.22 24.58 25.64
CA ARG A 565 23.53 24.32 26.26
C ARG A 565 23.79 22.82 26.42
N HIS A 566 22.77 22.05 26.80
CA HIS A 566 22.90 20.59 26.86
C HIS A 566 23.21 20.00 25.47
N LEU A 567 22.46 20.37 24.43
CA LEU A 567 22.70 19.91 23.06
C LEU A 567 24.12 20.28 22.57
N THR A 568 24.54 21.53 22.73
CA THR A 568 25.89 21.98 22.30
C THR A 568 27.03 21.36 23.11
N SER A 569 26.78 20.96 24.38
CA SER A 569 27.75 20.19 25.18
C SER A 569 27.80 18.70 24.80
N ALA A 570 26.67 18.10 24.41
CA ALA A 570 26.57 16.71 24.01
C ALA A 570 27.09 16.48 22.57
N CYS A 571 26.87 17.47 21.69
CA CYS A 571 27.24 17.45 20.29
C CYS A 571 28.21 18.61 19.95
N PRO A 572 29.46 18.60 20.44
CA PRO A 572 30.40 19.70 20.26
C PRO A 572 30.83 19.88 18.80
N GLY A 573 30.97 21.14 18.38
CA GLY A 573 31.40 21.52 17.02
C GLY A 573 30.28 21.73 15.99
N LEU A 574 29.02 21.62 16.40
CA LEU A 574 27.86 21.73 15.51
C LEU A 574 27.33 23.17 15.37
N ALA A 575 27.27 23.64 14.12
CA ALA A 575 26.39 24.72 13.70
C ALA A 575 25.13 24.11 13.06
N ALA A 576 24.20 23.63 13.88
CA ALA A 576 22.92 23.14 13.38
C ALA A 576 22.04 24.34 12.96
N PRO A 577 21.51 24.37 11.73
CA PRO A 577 20.64 25.47 11.28
C PRO A 577 19.32 25.49 12.07
N GLU A 578 18.75 26.69 12.20
CA GLU A 578 17.47 26.92 12.86
C GLU A 578 16.34 26.10 12.18
N PRO A 579 15.53 25.33 12.94
CA PRO A 579 14.44 24.54 12.35
C PRO A 579 13.36 25.43 11.74
N LEU A 580 12.98 25.12 10.50
CA LEU A 580 11.82 25.74 9.87
C LEU A 580 10.55 25.07 10.40
N HIS A 581 9.74 25.78 11.20
CA HIS A 581 8.49 25.24 11.70
C HIS A 581 7.38 25.32 10.64
N LEU A 582 6.74 24.18 10.39
CA LEU A 582 5.67 23.96 9.43
C LEU A 582 4.37 23.69 10.19
N TRP A 583 3.85 24.74 10.84
CA TRP A 583 2.61 24.76 11.61
C TRP A 583 1.40 24.22 10.83
N ILE A 584 1.34 24.40 9.51
CA ILE A 584 0.20 23.94 8.68
C ILE A 584 0.02 22.40 8.69
N VAL A 585 1.08 21.65 9.00
CA VAL A 585 1.05 20.18 9.17
C VAL A 585 1.52 19.71 10.55
N GLY A 586 1.91 20.63 11.43
CA GLY A 586 2.49 20.28 12.74
C GLY A 586 3.85 19.58 12.65
N ARG A 587 4.72 20.02 11.73
CA ARG A 587 6.08 19.47 11.54
C ARG A 587 7.16 20.53 11.73
N SER A 588 8.42 20.11 11.85
CA SER A 588 9.59 21.00 11.80
C SER A 588 10.67 20.41 10.90
N HIS A 589 11.16 21.19 9.95
CA HIS A 589 12.23 20.80 9.03
C HIS A 589 13.60 21.20 9.57
N ILE A 590 14.58 20.28 9.50
CA ILE A 590 15.98 20.52 9.85
C ILE A 590 16.87 20.13 8.64
N PRO A 591 17.42 21.09 7.86
CA PRO A 591 18.06 20.81 6.57
C PRO A 591 19.44 20.14 6.63
N ALA A 592 20.09 20.10 7.80
CA ALA A 592 21.41 19.50 7.98
C ALA A 592 21.50 18.72 9.29
N LEU A 593 20.53 17.83 9.51
CA LEU A 593 20.49 17.01 10.72
C LEU A 593 21.69 16.06 10.74
N THR A 594 22.41 16.00 11.87
CA THR A 594 23.46 14.99 12.13
C THR A 594 22.92 13.91 13.06
N ARG A 595 23.63 12.77 13.13
CA ARG A 595 23.29 11.67 14.05
C ARG A 595 23.07 12.13 15.50
N CYS A 596 24.00 12.90 16.06
CA CYS A 596 23.94 13.36 17.46
C CYS A 596 22.71 14.25 17.71
N VAL A 597 22.39 15.16 16.79
CA VAL A 597 21.19 16.00 16.89
C VAL A 597 19.92 15.18 16.70
N ALA A 598 19.89 14.19 15.79
CA ALA A 598 18.75 13.31 15.58
C ALA A 598 18.42 12.47 16.82
N GLU A 599 19.44 11.87 17.46
CA GLU A 599 19.32 11.15 18.74
C GLU A 599 18.73 12.07 19.83
N TYR A 600 19.21 13.31 19.93
CA TYR A 600 18.72 14.27 20.92
C TYR A 600 17.29 14.75 20.64
N VAL A 601 16.95 15.07 19.39
CA VAL A 601 15.58 15.47 18.99
C VAL A 601 14.59 14.32 19.22
N ALA A 602 15.00 13.07 18.93
CA ALA A 602 14.18 11.89 19.20
C ALA A 602 13.91 11.68 20.70
N SER A 603 14.82 12.09 21.58
CA SER A 603 14.62 11.99 23.04
C SER A 603 13.44 12.84 23.56
N LEU A 604 13.00 13.86 22.81
CA LEU A 604 11.88 14.71 23.22
C LEU A 604 10.53 14.00 23.12
N ASP A 605 9.72 14.10 24.18
CA ASP A 605 8.30 13.68 24.14
C ASP A 605 7.47 14.42 23.10
N ALA A 606 7.85 15.66 22.78
CA ALA A 606 7.25 16.47 21.72
C ALA A 606 7.36 15.86 20.31
N VAL A 607 8.22 14.84 20.11
CA VAL A 607 8.50 14.24 18.79
C VAL A 607 7.86 12.86 18.69
N LEU A 608 7.09 12.65 17.62
CA LEU A 608 6.53 11.36 17.22
C LEU A 608 7.49 10.58 16.33
N ARG A 609 8.01 11.23 15.28
CA ARG A 609 8.88 10.62 14.28
C ARG A 609 9.85 11.65 13.70
N ILE A 610 10.99 11.19 13.21
CA ILE A 610 11.93 11.96 12.39
C ILE A 610 12.21 11.16 11.13
N ARG A 611 11.93 11.70 9.94
CA ARG A 611 12.18 11.02 8.66
C ARG A 611 13.02 11.88 7.72
N VAL A 612 13.53 11.27 6.65
CA VAL A 612 14.12 12.05 5.54
C VAL A 612 13.02 12.93 4.95
N GLU A 613 13.37 14.16 4.58
CA GLU A 613 12.51 15.01 3.76
C GLU A 613 12.19 14.33 2.42
N GLU A 614 10.97 14.48 1.95
CA GLU A 614 10.59 14.01 0.61
C GLU A 614 10.77 15.13 -0.42
N VAL A 615 11.15 14.76 -1.64
CA VAL A 615 11.32 15.69 -2.76
C VAL A 615 10.40 15.25 -3.88
N GLU A 616 9.52 16.14 -4.31
CA GLU A 616 8.58 15.90 -5.41
C GLU A 616 9.16 16.33 -6.76
N GLU A 617 8.56 15.79 -7.82
CA GLU A 617 8.95 16.09 -9.19
C GLU A 617 8.20 17.34 -9.68
N VAL A 618 8.95 18.27 -10.28
CA VAL A 618 8.42 19.28 -11.20
C VAL A 618 8.93 18.90 -12.58
N ASP A 619 8.02 18.57 -13.50
CA ASP A 619 8.40 18.14 -14.85
C ASP A 619 8.78 19.35 -15.70
N THR A 620 10.03 19.77 -15.58
CA THR A 620 10.60 20.89 -16.34
C THR A 620 10.88 20.45 -17.77
N THR A 621 9.82 20.31 -18.57
CA THR A 621 9.95 19.88 -19.97
C THR A 621 10.77 20.89 -20.75
N ALA A 622 11.80 20.44 -21.45
CA ALA A 622 12.55 21.30 -22.36
C ALA A 622 11.63 21.84 -23.48
N PRO A 623 11.80 23.09 -23.92
CA PRO A 623 10.97 23.67 -24.98
C PRO A 623 10.99 22.81 -26.26
N THR A 624 9.80 22.53 -26.78
CA THR A 624 9.59 21.69 -27.98
C THR A 624 9.78 22.43 -29.30
N GLY A 625 9.87 23.77 -29.26
CA GLY A 625 9.91 24.64 -30.42
C GLY A 625 10.80 25.88 -30.23
N ILE A 626 10.72 26.79 -31.20
CA ILE A 626 11.57 27.99 -31.26
C ILE A 626 11.01 29.08 -30.33
N MET A 627 11.87 29.75 -29.56
CA MET A 627 11.48 30.92 -28.78
C MET A 627 11.02 32.06 -29.69
N ILE A 628 9.84 32.62 -29.41
CA ILE A 628 9.21 33.67 -30.22
C ILE A 628 9.40 35.02 -29.50
N PRO A 629 9.93 36.06 -30.17
CA PRO A 629 10.31 37.31 -29.50
C PRO A 629 9.19 38.37 -29.41
N ARG A 630 7.99 38.08 -29.92
CA ARG A 630 6.83 38.98 -29.86
C ARG A 630 5.51 38.20 -29.86
N GLU A 631 4.51 38.76 -29.18
CA GLU A 631 3.15 38.21 -29.05
C GLU A 631 2.35 38.15 -30.36
N ASP A 632 2.61 39.05 -31.33
CA ASP A 632 1.95 39.08 -32.64
C ASP A 632 2.33 37.89 -33.55
N LEU A 633 3.35 37.13 -33.15
CA LEU A 633 3.87 35.96 -33.85
C LEU A 633 3.57 34.65 -33.13
N LEU A 634 2.79 34.67 -32.05
CA LEU A 634 2.33 33.46 -31.38
C LEU A 634 1.46 32.61 -32.34
N PRO A 635 1.57 31.27 -32.29
CA PRO A 635 0.62 30.38 -32.97
C PRO A 635 -0.82 30.62 -32.49
N PRO A 636 -1.83 30.09 -33.21
CA PRO A 636 -3.21 30.16 -32.76
C PRO A 636 -3.35 29.74 -31.30
N LEU A 637 -4.02 30.57 -30.50
CA LEU A 637 -4.18 30.40 -29.04
C LEU A 637 -5.25 29.36 -28.72
N TRP A 638 -5.10 28.19 -29.35
CA TRP A 638 -6.05 27.09 -29.39
C TRP A 638 -6.46 26.62 -27.99
N ALA A 639 -5.59 26.77 -27.00
CA ALA A 639 -5.82 26.30 -25.64
C ALA A 639 -6.96 27.06 -24.94
N THR A 640 -6.92 28.40 -24.94
CA THR A 640 -7.99 29.21 -24.34
C THR A 640 -9.29 29.15 -25.16
N GLU A 641 -9.19 29.04 -26.49
CA GLU A 641 -10.33 28.75 -27.37
C GLU A 641 -10.96 27.38 -27.10
N MET A 642 -10.16 26.34 -26.87
CA MET A 642 -10.60 24.96 -26.65
C MET A 642 -11.43 24.82 -25.38
N ILE A 643 -11.02 25.52 -24.30
CA ILE A 643 -11.78 25.62 -23.05
C ILE A 643 -12.89 26.69 -23.09
N ARG A 644 -13.12 27.35 -24.24
CA ARG A 644 -14.14 28.40 -24.43
C ARG A 644 -13.98 29.66 -23.54
N ALA A 645 -12.78 29.96 -23.04
CA ALA A 645 -12.56 31.14 -22.20
C ALA A 645 -12.92 32.48 -22.90
N PRO A 646 -12.63 32.70 -24.21
CA PRO A 646 -13.05 33.92 -24.92
C PRO A 646 -14.56 34.21 -24.89
N ALA A 647 -15.42 33.19 -24.81
CA ALA A 647 -16.86 33.38 -24.72
C ALA A 647 -17.26 34.00 -23.38
N VAL A 648 -16.55 33.66 -22.30
CA VAL A 648 -16.73 34.27 -20.98
C VAL A 648 -16.16 35.69 -20.95
N TRP A 649 -14.97 35.91 -21.53
CA TRP A 649 -14.38 37.25 -21.61
C TRP A 649 -15.27 38.26 -22.34
N ALA A 650 -15.99 37.81 -23.38
CA ALA A 650 -16.96 38.63 -24.12
C ALA A 650 -18.15 39.13 -23.27
N THR A 651 -18.43 38.51 -22.12
CA THR A 651 -19.42 38.97 -21.14
C THR A 651 -18.90 40.05 -20.19
N GLY A 652 -17.61 40.40 -20.28
CA GLY A 652 -16.92 41.26 -19.32
C GLY A 652 -16.38 40.54 -18.09
N ASN A 653 -16.48 39.21 -18.01
CA ASN A 653 -15.82 38.40 -16.98
C ASN A 653 -14.47 37.89 -17.51
N THR A 654 -13.38 38.47 -16.99
CA THR A 654 -12.00 38.07 -17.31
C THR A 654 -11.26 37.51 -16.09
N GLY A 655 -11.91 37.39 -14.93
CA GLY A 655 -11.29 36.97 -13.66
C GLY A 655 -11.02 38.11 -12.68
N GLN A 656 -11.55 39.31 -12.95
CA GLN A 656 -11.34 40.53 -12.17
C GLN A 656 -11.66 40.36 -10.67
N GLY A 657 -10.77 40.85 -9.81
CA GLY A 657 -10.92 40.76 -8.36
C GLY A 657 -10.48 39.42 -7.75
N ILE A 658 -10.29 38.38 -8.56
CA ILE A 658 -9.74 37.10 -8.09
C ILE A 658 -8.21 37.19 -8.01
N VAL A 659 -7.67 36.46 -7.04
CA VAL A 659 -6.23 36.25 -6.81
C VAL A 659 -5.94 34.76 -6.99
N ILE A 660 -5.03 34.42 -7.90
CA ILE A 660 -4.53 33.05 -8.08
C ILE A 660 -3.16 32.92 -7.41
N GLY A 661 -2.95 31.88 -6.62
CA GLY A 661 -1.66 31.52 -6.04
C GLY A 661 -0.93 30.51 -6.92
N LEU A 662 0.37 30.71 -7.11
CA LEU A 662 1.26 29.81 -7.85
C LEU A 662 2.34 29.26 -6.92
N ILE A 663 2.40 27.93 -6.73
CA ILE A 663 3.52 27.25 -6.05
C ILE A 663 4.33 26.50 -7.12
N ASP A 664 5.52 26.99 -7.44
CA ASP A 664 6.31 26.53 -8.61
C ASP A 664 7.81 26.87 -8.48
N THR A 665 8.58 26.89 -9.58
CA THR A 665 10.02 27.22 -9.63
C THR A 665 10.36 28.70 -9.40
N GLY A 666 9.34 29.52 -9.24
CA GLY A 666 9.38 30.97 -9.09
C GLY A 666 8.58 31.69 -10.17
N VAL A 667 8.79 33.00 -10.35
CA VAL A 667 8.23 33.73 -11.50
C VAL A 667 9.13 34.90 -11.90
N ARG A 668 9.30 35.12 -13.21
CA ARG A 668 9.71 36.42 -13.78
C ARG A 668 8.51 37.36 -13.73
N SER A 669 8.34 38.12 -12.64
CA SER A 669 7.19 39.03 -12.48
C SER A 669 7.18 40.22 -13.44
N THR A 670 8.32 40.52 -14.08
CA THR A 670 8.49 41.62 -15.05
C THR A 670 8.01 41.31 -16.47
N HIS A 671 7.60 40.07 -16.76
CA HIS A 671 7.21 39.67 -18.11
C HIS A 671 5.97 40.43 -18.61
N SER A 672 6.04 41.04 -19.80
CA SER A 672 5.04 41.99 -20.31
C SER A 672 3.63 41.42 -20.37
N LEU A 673 3.52 40.10 -20.60
CA LEU A 673 2.27 39.34 -20.64
C LEU A 673 1.40 39.46 -19.37
N TYR A 674 1.98 39.74 -18.20
CA TYR A 674 1.23 39.78 -16.93
C TYR A 674 1.82 40.70 -15.84
N ALA A 675 2.85 41.49 -16.13
CA ALA A 675 3.56 42.30 -15.11
C ALA A 675 2.63 43.24 -14.31
N SER A 676 1.58 43.75 -14.94
CA SER A 676 0.53 44.58 -14.31
C SER A 676 -0.39 43.83 -13.34
N LYS A 677 -0.36 42.49 -13.35
CA LYS A 677 -1.26 41.58 -12.63
C LYS A 677 -0.59 40.87 -11.45
N PHE A 678 0.73 40.92 -11.39
CA PHE A 678 1.45 40.50 -10.19
C PHE A 678 1.10 41.46 -9.05
N ARG A 679 0.55 40.94 -7.95
CA ARG A 679 0.04 41.79 -6.85
C ARG A 679 1.16 42.68 -6.30
N SER A 680 0.85 43.91 -5.91
CA SER A 680 1.86 44.85 -5.39
C SER A 680 2.29 44.59 -3.94
N ASP A 681 1.43 43.94 -3.15
CA ASP A 681 1.66 43.62 -1.74
C ASP A 681 1.42 42.14 -1.42
N TYR A 682 2.09 41.61 -0.39
CA TYR A 682 1.92 40.22 0.08
C TYR A 682 2.02 39.17 -1.06
N ASN A 683 3.01 39.32 -1.95
CA ASN A 683 2.95 38.82 -3.33
C ASN A 683 3.95 37.71 -3.68
N TRP A 684 5.05 37.62 -2.92
CA TRP A 684 6.19 36.78 -3.20
C TRP A 684 6.71 36.11 -1.93
N PHE A 685 7.04 34.83 -2.04
CA PHE A 685 7.79 34.12 -1.01
C PHE A 685 8.80 33.16 -1.65
N ASP A 686 10.02 33.17 -1.13
CA ASP A 686 11.11 32.28 -1.56
C ASP A 686 11.69 31.61 -0.30
N PRO A 687 11.16 30.46 0.12
CA PRO A 687 11.69 29.74 1.28
C PRO A 687 13.10 29.19 1.05
N ILE A 688 13.55 29.09 -0.20
CA ILE A 688 14.80 28.44 -0.62
C ILE A 688 15.98 29.41 -0.48
N ASN A 689 15.91 30.55 -1.17
CA ASN A 689 16.98 31.56 -1.18
C ASN A 689 16.65 32.83 -0.37
N LYS A 690 15.44 32.93 0.19
CA LYS A 690 14.96 34.10 0.94
C LYS A 690 15.05 35.41 0.15
N THR A 691 14.85 35.34 -1.17
CA THR A 691 14.83 36.53 -2.04
C THR A 691 13.59 37.37 -1.77
N THR A 692 13.77 38.70 -1.70
CA THR A 692 12.67 39.66 -1.53
C THR A 692 12.04 40.10 -2.85
N THR A 693 12.59 39.68 -3.99
CA THR A 693 12.12 40.00 -5.34
C THR A 693 11.89 38.72 -6.15
N PRO A 694 10.78 38.61 -6.93
CA PRO A 694 10.50 37.45 -7.75
C PRO A 694 11.62 37.10 -8.73
N HIS A 695 11.94 35.82 -8.78
CA HIS A 695 12.90 35.26 -9.73
C HIS A 695 12.51 33.82 -10.07
N ASP A 696 12.80 33.40 -11.31
CA ASP A 696 12.63 32.03 -11.78
C ASP A 696 13.89 31.60 -12.55
N SER A 697 14.64 30.70 -11.95
CA SER A 697 15.88 30.14 -12.52
C SER A 697 15.62 29.03 -13.54
N THR A 698 14.39 28.51 -13.60
CA THR A 698 14.08 27.26 -14.32
C THR A 698 13.14 27.51 -15.51
N GLY A 699 12.17 28.42 -15.37
CA GLY A 699 11.28 28.87 -16.45
C GLY A 699 9.86 28.29 -16.41
N HIS A 700 9.67 27.16 -15.73
CA HIS A 700 8.39 26.48 -15.62
C HIS A 700 7.32 27.35 -14.92
N GLY A 701 7.64 27.93 -13.76
CA GLY A 701 6.70 28.82 -13.05
C GLY A 701 6.37 30.11 -13.81
N THR A 702 7.34 30.68 -14.54
CA THR A 702 7.12 31.80 -15.47
C THR A 702 6.13 31.43 -16.58
N HIS A 703 6.31 30.25 -17.18
CA HIS A 703 5.42 29.73 -18.21
C HIS A 703 4.01 29.46 -17.68
N VAL A 704 3.89 28.82 -16.51
CA VAL A 704 2.61 28.58 -15.83
C VAL A 704 1.89 29.88 -15.49
N ALA A 705 2.59 30.90 -14.97
CA ALA A 705 2.00 32.22 -14.66
C ALA A 705 1.33 32.88 -15.88
N GLY A 706 1.94 32.75 -17.07
CA GLY A 706 1.34 33.24 -18.32
C GLY A 706 0.06 32.50 -18.72
N LEU A 707 -0.06 31.20 -18.46
CA LEU A 707 -1.28 30.43 -18.73
C LEU A 707 -2.40 30.71 -17.71
N LEU A 708 -2.05 31.16 -16.50
CA LEU A 708 -3.03 31.60 -15.50
C LEU A 708 -3.70 32.93 -15.92
N VAL A 709 -2.88 33.97 -16.11
CA VAL A 709 -3.35 35.37 -16.17
C VAL A 709 -2.80 36.18 -17.34
N GLY A 710 -2.09 35.56 -18.28
CA GLY A 710 -1.48 36.27 -19.41
C GLY A 710 -2.47 37.01 -20.32
N ASP A 711 -2.08 38.20 -20.76
CA ASP A 711 -2.80 38.99 -21.78
C ASP A 711 -2.81 38.32 -23.17
N HIS A 712 -3.38 39.01 -24.15
CA HIS A 712 -3.42 38.62 -25.56
C HIS A 712 -4.09 37.27 -25.88
N GLY A 713 -4.77 36.68 -24.89
CA GLY A 713 -5.47 35.38 -25.02
C GLY A 713 -4.63 34.17 -24.59
N VAL A 714 -3.43 34.38 -24.02
CA VAL A 714 -2.58 33.28 -23.51
C VAL A 714 -3.11 32.75 -22.18
N GLY A 715 -3.50 33.64 -21.27
CA GLY A 715 -4.02 33.27 -19.96
C GLY A 715 -5.51 32.96 -19.98
N ALA A 716 -5.94 31.97 -19.19
CA ALA A 716 -7.36 31.63 -19.05
C ALA A 716 -8.16 32.72 -18.28
N ALA A 717 -7.53 33.47 -17.37
CA ALA A 717 -8.14 34.56 -16.60
C ALA A 717 -7.34 35.88 -16.69
N PRO A 718 -7.36 36.60 -17.84
CA PRO A 718 -6.55 37.80 -18.05
C PRO A 718 -6.94 39.01 -17.18
N GLY A 719 -8.06 38.98 -16.46
CA GLY A 719 -8.44 40.00 -15.49
C GLY A 719 -8.02 39.69 -14.05
N ALA A 720 -7.59 38.46 -13.77
CA ALA A 720 -7.18 38.06 -12.43
C ALA A 720 -5.79 38.60 -12.08
N SER A 721 -5.58 38.78 -10.77
CA SER A 721 -4.25 39.05 -10.21
C SER A 721 -3.63 37.75 -9.70
N PHE A 722 -2.31 37.75 -9.47
CA PHE A 722 -1.63 36.57 -8.94
C PHE A 722 -0.52 36.88 -7.94
N ILE A 723 -0.22 35.85 -7.14
CA ILE A 723 0.91 35.80 -6.21
C ILE A 723 1.68 34.50 -6.45
N ALA A 724 2.98 34.49 -6.15
CA ALA A 724 3.84 33.34 -6.43
C ALA A 724 4.72 32.97 -5.23
N CYS A 725 4.96 31.68 -5.06
CA CYS A 725 5.93 31.15 -4.15
C CYS A 725 6.87 30.17 -4.85
N ARG A 726 8.17 30.31 -4.57
CA ARG A 726 9.24 29.47 -5.10
C ARG A 726 9.40 28.21 -4.25
N GLY A 727 8.49 27.26 -4.42
CA GLY A 727 8.52 25.96 -3.71
C GLY A 727 9.45 24.94 -4.38
N CYS A 728 9.85 25.18 -5.63
CA CYS A 728 10.58 24.22 -6.45
C CYS A 728 11.88 24.79 -7.06
N THR A 729 12.76 23.91 -7.52
CA THR A 729 13.94 24.24 -8.33
C THR A 729 14.05 23.31 -9.56
N LYS A 730 14.65 22.13 -9.37
CA LYS A 730 14.59 20.95 -10.25
C LYS A 730 13.77 19.79 -9.64
N GLY A 731 13.47 19.92 -8.35
CA GLY A 731 12.46 19.18 -7.61
C GLY A 731 11.82 20.15 -6.61
N CYS A 732 10.78 19.71 -5.91
CA CYS A 732 10.08 20.51 -4.91
C CYS A 732 10.23 19.83 -3.54
N ASP A 733 11.11 20.37 -2.69
CA ASP A 733 11.36 19.81 -1.37
C ASP A 733 10.12 20.01 -0.46
N GLU A 734 9.73 18.98 0.30
CA GLU A 734 8.49 18.98 1.10
C GLU A 734 8.38 20.21 1.99
N ALA A 735 9.46 20.61 2.67
CA ALA A 735 9.44 21.75 3.56
C ALA A 735 9.27 23.09 2.83
N HIS A 736 9.84 23.22 1.62
CA HIS A 736 9.69 24.42 0.80
C HIS A 736 8.27 24.54 0.24
N VAL A 737 7.68 23.45 -0.22
CA VAL A 737 6.27 23.37 -0.65
C VAL A 737 5.31 23.68 0.49
N LEU A 738 5.50 23.08 1.67
CA LEU A 738 4.67 23.35 2.85
C LEU A 738 4.84 24.79 3.34
N ALA A 739 6.04 25.36 3.30
CA ALA A 739 6.26 26.76 3.62
C ALA A 739 5.56 27.69 2.61
N CYS A 740 5.54 27.33 1.33
CA CYS A 740 4.71 28.01 0.33
C CYS A 740 3.21 27.90 0.64
N MET A 741 2.72 26.75 1.11
CA MET A 741 1.32 26.61 1.54
C MET A 741 1.02 27.50 2.76
N GLN A 742 1.94 27.63 3.72
CA GLN A 742 1.77 28.58 4.83
C GLN A 742 1.63 30.02 4.34
N PHE A 743 2.50 30.42 3.40
CA PHE A 743 2.41 31.72 2.75
C PHE A 743 1.10 31.88 1.96
N MET A 744 0.62 30.87 1.23
CA MET A 744 -0.65 31.02 0.50
C MET A 744 -1.84 31.12 1.46
N LEU A 745 -1.88 30.34 2.55
CA LEU A 745 -2.95 30.43 3.54
C LEU A 745 -2.91 31.78 4.29
N CYS A 746 -1.72 32.25 4.64
CA CYS A 746 -1.51 33.53 5.30
C CYS A 746 -0.32 34.30 4.72
N PRO A 747 -0.55 35.10 3.66
CA PRO A 747 0.54 35.81 2.99
C PRO A 747 1.33 36.73 3.91
N THR A 748 2.64 36.74 3.74
CA THR A 748 3.57 37.65 4.40
C THR A 748 3.97 38.79 3.47
N ASP A 749 4.19 39.98 4.03
CA ASP A 749 4.88 41.04 3.31
C ASP A 749 6.39 40.77 3.31
N ALA A 750 7.04 40.83 2.14
CA ALA A 750 8.44 40.44 1.97
C ALA A 750 9.47 41.44 2.56
N ALA A 751 9.03 42.62 3.04
CA ALA A 751 9.92 43.71 3.47
C ALA A 751 9.98 43.86 5.00
N ALA A 752 8.88 43.56 5.69
CA ALA A 752 8.72 43.69 7.14
C ALA A 752 8.18 42.41 7.80
N GLY A 753 7.82 41.38 7.02
CA GLY A 753 7.49 40.03 7.53
C GLY A 753 6.13 39.94 8.23
N ASN A 754 5.23 40.91 8.05
CA ASN A 754 3.91 40.87 8.67
C ASN A 754 3.01 39.89 7.90
N GLU A 755 2.25 39.07 8.63
CA GLU A 755 1.25 38.16 8.07
C GLU A 755 -0.10 38.85 7.92
N ASN A 756 -0.86 38.51 6.86
CA ASN A 756 -2.23 38.98 6.66
C ASN A 756 -3.08 37.93 5.93
N CYS A 757 -3.80 37.08 6.66
CA CYS A 757 -4.52 35.96 6.04
C CYS A 757 -5.74 36.39 5.22
N THR A 758 -6.21 37.64 5.34
CA THR A 758 -7.24 38.20 4.43
C THR A 758 -6.74 38.33 2.98
N LYS A 759 -5.41 38.33 2.77
CA LYS A 759 -4.76 38.44 1.46
C LYS A 759 -4.56 37.09 0.75
N LYS A 760 -5.03 35.97 1.30
CA LYS A 760 -4.94 34.64 0.69
C LYS A 760 -5.44 34.60 -0.78
N PRO A 761 -4.92 33.71 -1.64
CA PRO A 761 -5.50 33.50 -2.96
C PRO A 761 -6.84 32.77 -2.85
N HIS A 762 -7.63 32.78 -3.91
CA HIS A 762 -8.90 32.04 -3.98
C HIS A 762 -8.71 30.65 -4.59
N VAL A 763 -7.67 30.50 -5.42
CA VAL A 763 -7.30 29.28 -6.14
C VAL A 763 -5.78 29.14 -6.02
N ILE A 764 -5.26 27.95 -5.75
CA ILE A 764 -3.83 27.65 -5.84
C ILE A 764 -3.61 26.65 -6.97
N ASN A 765 -2.74 27.02 -7.91
CA ASN A 765 -2.22 26.14 -8.94
C ASN A 765 -0.95 25.43 -8.43
N ASN A 766 -0.98 24.09 -8.44
CA ASN A 766 0.12 23.23 -8.02
C ASN A 766 0.56 22.37 -9.21
N SER A 767 1.59 22.82 -9.93
CA SER A 767 2.11 22.15 -11.13
C SER A 767 3.33 21.27 -10.81
N TRP A 768 3.19 20.47 -9.75
CA TRP A 768 4.20 19.58 -9.17
C TRP A 768 3.51 18.38 -8.50
N GLY A 769 4.23 17.30 -8.27
CA GLY A 769 3.70 16.13 -7.55
C GLY A 769 4.52 14.86 -7.72
N SER A 770 3.88 13.73 -7.47
CA SER A 770 4.51 12.41 -7.49
C SER A 770 3.72 11.39 -8.29
N ALA A 771 4.43 10.45 -8.91
CA ALA A 771 3.84 9.20 -9.40
C ALA A 771 3.54 8.19 -8.26
N THR A 772 3.72 8.57 -6.99
CA THR A 772 3.42 7.75 -5.80
C THR A 772 2.36 8.42 -4.92
N SER A 773 1.55 7.61 -4.23
CA SER A 773 0.59 8.10 -3.24
C SER A 773 1.28 8.32 -1.90
N LYS A 774 1.04 9.49 -1.30
CA LYS A 774 1.67 10.02 -0.08
C LYS A 774 0.65 10.86 0.69
N ASP A 775 0.53 10.71 1.99
CA ASP A 775 -0.39 11.52 2.82
C ASP A 775 0.23 12.85 3.32
N VAL A 776 1.49 13.13 2.96
CA VAL A 776 2.29 14.20 3.56
C VAL A 776 1.72 15.61 3.41
N TYR A 777 0.92 15.88 2.36
CA TYR A 777 0.28 17.18 2.10
C TYR A 777 -1.20 17.23 2.47
N GLN A 778 -1.86 16.09 2.76
CA GLN A 778 -3.31 16.04 2.99
C GLN A 778 -3.79 17.03 4.07
N PRO A 779 -3.15 17.15 5.25
CA PRO A 779 -3.59 18.11 6.27
C PRO A 779 -3.51 19.58 5.82
N ALA A 780 -2.57 19.90 4.92
CA ALA A 780 -2.47 21.23 4.34
C ALA A 780 -3.56 21.49 3.29
N PHE A 781 -3.92 20.48 2.48
CA PHE A 781 -5.06 20.57 1.56
C PHE A 781 -6.38 20.75 2.31
N ASP A 782 -6.57 20.03 3.42
CA ASP A 782 -7.75 20.16 4.28
C ASP A 782 -7.84 21.57 4.89
N ALA A 783 -6.72 22.12 5.38
CA ALA A 783 -6.65 23.49 5.89
C ALA A 783 -6.96 24.56 4.82
N MET A 784 -6.47 24.37 3.59
CA MET A 784 -6.77 25.25 2.45
C MET A 784 -8.25 25.23 2.10
N GLU A 785 -8.86 24.04 2.06
CA GLU A 785 -10.28 23.88 1.80
C GLU A 785 -11.16 24.49 2.89
N SER A 786 -10.83 24.29 4.17
CA SER A 786 -11.51 24.93 5.31
C SER A 786 -11.46 26.46 5.23
N ALA A 787 -10.36 27.02 4.70
CA ALA A 787 -10.18 28.44 4.46
C ALA A 787 -10.81 28.96 3.15
N GLY A 788 -11.56 28.12 2.41
CA GLY A 788 -12.23 28.51 1.16
C GLY A 788 -11.30 28.65 -0.05
N ILE A 789 -10.15 27.97 -0.06
CA ILE A 789 -9.18 28.01 -1.15
C ILE A 789 -9.33 26.77 -2.03
N VAL A 790 -9.43 26.96 -3.35
CA VAL A 790 -9.54 25.86 -4.32
C VAL A 790 -8.15 25.32 -4.68
N MET A 791 -7.94 24.03 -4.48
CA MET A 791 -6.68 23.36 -4.81
C MET A 791 -6.75 22.70 -6.20
N VAL A 792 -6.01 23.23 -7.17
CA VAL A 792 -5.87 22.66 -8.52
C VAL A 792 -4.47 22.06 -8.67
N VAL A 793 -4.39 20.86 -9.23
CA VAL A 793 -3.15 20.05 -9.28
C VAL A 793 -2.97 19.41 -10.65
N SER A 794 -1.75 19.37 -11.16
CA SER A 794 -1.40 18.58 -12.35
C SER A 794 -1.51 17.08 -12.07
N SER A 795 -2.12 16.29 -12.96
CA SER A 795 -2.27 14.82 -12.76
C SER A 795 -0.97 14.04 -12.70
N GLY A 796 0.13 14.62 -13.18
CA GLY A 796 1.40 13.96 -13.45
C GLY A 796 1.53 13.51 -14.92
N ASN A 797 2.78 13.23 -15.32
CA ASN A 797 3.18 12.90 -16.69
C ASN A 797 3.71 11.45 -16.81
N ALA A 798 3.21 10.54 -15.96
CA ALA A 798 3.67 9.15 -15.84
C ALA A 798 2.82 8.13 -16.64
N GLY A 799 1.99 8.59 -17.57
CA GLY A 799 1.26 7.74 -18.52
C GLY A 799 2.20 6.96 -19.47
N PRO A 800 1.69 5.94 -20.20
CA PRO A 800 0.28 5.66 -20.47
C PRO A 800 -0.37 4.59 -19.57
N HIS A 801 0.33 4.11 -18.54
CA HIS A 801 -0.19 3.07 -17.64
C HIS A 801 -1.29 3.60 -16.70
N CYS A 802 -2.13 2.68 -16.23
CA CYS A 802 -3.17 2.95 -15.24
C CYS A 802 -2.60 3.14 -13.83
N SER A 803 -3.34 3.84 -12.97
CA SER A 803 -2.95 4.14 -11.59
C SER A 803 -1.59 4.83 -11.48
N THR A 804 -1.40 5.84 -12.33
CA THR A 804 -0.21 6.70 -12.42
C THR A 804 -0.46 8.13 -11.91
N VAL A 805 -1.69 8.47 -11.53
CA VAL A 805 -1.99 9.65 -10.70
C VAL A 805 -1.65 9.32 -9.24
N GLY A 806 -0.61 9.98 -8.72
CA GLY A 806 -0.22 9.97 -7.31
C GLY A 806 -0.44 11.34 -6.66
N SER A 807 0.24 11.60 -5.55
CA SER A 807 -0.05 12.75 -4.69
C SER A 807 0.61 14.06 -5.14
N PRO A 808 -0.03 15.22 -4.87
CA PRO A 808 -1.32 15.38 -4.20
C PRO A 808 -2.54 15.28 -5.13
N ALA A 809 -2.35 14.95 -6.42
CA ALA A 809 -3.43 14.86 -7.40
C ALA A 809 -4.42 13.69 -7.15
N ASP A 810 -4.01 12.67 -6.40
CA ASP A 810 -4.88 11.56 -5.97
C ASP A 810 -5.78 11.90 -4.77
N TYR A 811 -5.64 13.09 -4.17
CA TYR A 811 -6.48 13.50 -3.04
C TYR A 811 -7.92 13.80 -3.48
N ARG A 812 -8.86 13.56 -2.55
CA ARG A 812 -10.31 13.79 -2.79
C ARG A 812 -10.69 15.27 -2.87
N ASN A 813 -9.90 16.14 -2.24
CA ASN A 813 -10.07 17.60 -2.29
C ASN A 813 -9.13 18.34 -3.26
N ALA A 814 -8.24 17.61 -3.94
CA ALA A 814 -7.51 18.11 -5.10
C ALA A 814 -8.35 18.00 -6.38
N LEU A 815 -8.35 19.05 -7.20
CA LEU A 815 -8.85 19.03 -8.57
C LEU A 815 -7.68 18.70 -9.52
N ALA A 816 -7.54 17.43 -9.87
CA ALA A 816 -6.48 16.90 -10.71
C ALA A 816 -6.81 17.03 -12.20
N VAL A 817 -5.84 17.51 -12.98
CA VAL A 817 -6.06 17.86 -14.39
C VAL A 817 -5.14 17.07 -15.32
N GLY A 818 -5.74 16.33 -16.26
CA GLY A 818 -5.07 15.59 -17.33
C GLY A 818 -4.69 16.44 -18.54
N MET A 819 -3.64 16.03 -19.26
CA MET A 819 -3.08 16.74 -20.42
C MET A 819 -3.71 16.29 -21.75
N MET A 820 -4.29 17.23 -22.48
CA MET A 820 -4.81 17.05 -23.85
C MET A 820 -3.98 17.82 -24.89
N THR A 821 -4.07 17.35 -26.14
CA THR A 821 -3.51 17.99 -27.34
C THR A 821 -4.51 18.95 -28.00
N GLU A 822 -4.04 19.75 -28.97
CA GLU A 822 -4.89 20.61 -29.82
C GLU A 822 -6.00 19.83 -30.56
N TYR A 823 -5.77 18.56 -30.84
CA TYR A 823 -6.70 17.64 -31.51
C TYR A 823 -7.75 17.02 -30.57
N ARG A 824 -7.82 17.45 -29.29
CA ARG A 824 -8.81 16.99 -28.30
C ARG A 824 -8.72 15.51 -27.89
N TYR A 825 -7.58 14.85 -28.08
CA TYR A 825 -7.28 13.55 -27.47
C TYR A 825 -6.32 13.69 -26.27
N LEU A 826 -6.34 12.71 -25.36
CA LEU A 826 -5.44 12.67 -24.21
C LEU A 826 -4.01 12.34 -24.65
N ASN A 827 -3.02 13.13 -24.22
CA ASN A 827 -1.63 12.83 -24.51
C ASN A 827 -1.20 11.51 -23.83
N ALA A 828 -0.40 10.68 -24.52
CA ALA A 828 0.06 9.40 -24.01
C ALA A 828 0.85 9.49 -22.69
N ARG A 829 1.51 10.63 -22.44
CA ARG A 829 2.23 10.91 -21.17
C ARG A 829 1.30 11.33 -20.03
N SER A 830 0.08 11.79 -20.27
CA SER A 830 -0.83 12.17 -19.19
C SER A 830 -1.04 10.98 -18.24
N SER A 831 -0.81 11.19 -16.94
CA SER A 831 -1.15 10.20 -15.92
C SER A 831 -2.65 9.87 -15.95
N ARG A 832 -2.96 8.62 -15.60
CA ARG A 832 -4.28 7.99 -15.69
C ARG A 832 -4.63 7.34 -14.38
N GLY A 833 -5.91 7.35 -14.04
CA GLY A 833 -6.43 6.72 -12.84
C GLY A 833 -6.64 5.20 -12.97
N PRO A 834 -7.47 4.61 -12.09
CA PRO A 834 -8.03 5.27 -10.90
C PRO A 834 -6.90 5.69 -9.94
N ALA A 835 -7.20 6.54 -8.97
CA ALA A 835 -6.23 7.03 -7.99
C ALA A 835 -5.37 5.88 -7.43
N LYS A 836 -4.06 6.07 -7.33
CA LYS A 836 -3.12 4.96 -7.22
C LYS A 836 -3.32 4.03 -6.00
N ASN A 837 -3.77 4.58 -4.87
CA ASN A 837 -4.15 3.81 -3.69
C ASN A 837 -5.67 3.65 -3.48
N ASP A 838 -6.51 4.23 -4.34
CA ASP A 838 -7.98 4.15 -4.24
C ASP A 838 -8.60 3.90 -5.62
N THR A 839 -8.85 2.62 -5.91
CA THR A 839 -9.43 2.18 -7.18
C THR A 839 -10.88 2.65 -7.40
N THR A 840 -11.53 3.23 -6.39
CA THR A 840 -12.89 3.79 -6.50
C THR A 840 -12.89 5.26 -6.96
N LEU A 841 -11.77 5.97 -6.81
CA LEU A 841 -11.66 7.39 -7.11
C LEU A 841 -11.21 7.60 -8.56
N VAL A 842 -12.11 8.12 -9.39
CA VAL A 842 -11.79 8.51 -10.77
C VAL A 842 -10.81 9.68 -10.74
N LYS A 843 -9.65 9.50 -11.36
CA LYS A 843 -8.65 10.54 -11.61
C LYS A 843 -8.08 10.41 -13.04
N PRO A 844 -7.59 11.48 -13.69
CA PRO A 844 -7.78 12.89 -13.29
C PRO A 844 -9.27 13.24 -13.18
N ASP A 845 -9.63 14.32 -12.48
CA ASP A 845 -11.04 14.72 -12.36
C ASP A 845 -11.55 15.28 -13.70
N VAL A 846 -10.70 16.04 -14.40
CA VAL A 846 -11.00 16.62 -15.72
C VAL A 846 -9.73 16.66 -16.57
N SER A 847 -9.88 16.94 -17.86
CA SER A 847 -8.76 17.12 -18.79
C SER A 847 -8.79 18.49 -19.46
N ALA A 848 -7.62 19.05 -19.77
CA ALA A 848 -7.48 20.38 -20.34
C ALA A 848 -6.24 20.48 -21.28
N PRO A 849 -6.15 21.53 -22.11
CA PRO A 849 -4.99 21.81 -22.95
C PRO A 849 -3.67 21.82 -22.19
N GLY A 850 -2.73 20.95 -22.58
CA GLY A 850 -1.43 20.87 -21.92
C GLY A 850 -0.27 20.41 -22.79
N PHE A 851 -0.45 20.12 -24.08
CA PHE A 851 0.64 19.69 -24.95
C PHE A 851 0.96 20.73 -26.04
N ASP A 852 2.21 21.20 -26.08
CA ASP A 852 2.71 22.21 -27.03
C ASP A 852 1.92 23.54 -26.95
N VAL A 853 1.75 24.04 -25.72
CA VAL A 853 1.11 25.34 -25.45
C VAL A 853 2.18 26.40 -25.20
N TYR A 854 2.03 27.56 -25.86
CA TYR A 854 2.97 28.68 -25.76
C TYR A 854 2.62 29.61 -24.60
N SER A 855 3.64 30.03 -23.85
CA SER A 855 3.50 31.04 -22.78
C SER A 855 4.81 31.81 -22.57
N ALA A 856 4.87 32.62 -21.51
CA ALA A 856 6.02 33.43 -21.13
C ALA A 856 7.27 32.58 -20.83
N SER A 857 8.43 33.02 -21.34
CA SER A 857 9.74 32.44 -21.06
C SER A 857 10.45 33.22 -19.95
N ASN A 858 11.24 32.54 -19.11
CA ASN A 858 12.13 33.24 -18.17
C ASN A 858 13.39 33.82 -18.84
N ALA A 859 13.62 33.57 -20.14
CA ALA A 859 14.78 34.10 -20.86
C ALA A 859 14.73 35.63 -21.07
N GLY A 860 13.55 36.26 -21.07
CA GLY A 860 13.41 37.72 -21.21
C GLY A 860 11.96 38.18 -21.13
N ASP A 861 11.73 39.46 -20.84
CA ASP A 861 10.40 40.00 -20.50
C ASP A 861 9.39 40.07 -21.67
N HIS A 862 9.79 39.67 -22.87
CA HIS A 862 8.96 39.63 -24.08
C HIS A 862 9.13 38.32 -24.88
N LEU A 863 9.77 37.30 -24.28
CA LEU A 863 10.08 36.05 -24.96
C LEU A 863 9.05 34.98 -24.62
N PHE A 864 8.61 34.26 -25.63
CA PHE A 864 7.62 33.19 -25.49
C PHE A 864 8.23 31.86 -25.90
N GLU A 865 7.82 30.78 -25.26
CA GLU A 865 8.26 29.41 -25.55
C GLU A 865 7.11 28.42 -25.42
N PRO A 866 7.13 27.30 -26.16
CA PRO A 866 6.19 26.19 -25.93
C PRO A 866 6.71 25.26 -24.85
N GLN A 867 5.80 24.80 -23.99
CA GLN A 867 6.03 23.66 -23.09
C GLN A 867 4.86 22.66 -23.14
N TRP A 868 5.05 21.51 -22.51
CA TRP A 868 4.00 20.49 -22.40
C TRP A 868 3.97 19.85 -21.01
N GLY A 869 2.83 19.27 -20.65
CA GLY A 869 2.61 18.63 -19.36
C GLY A 869 1.19 18.84 -18.81
N SER A 870 0.85 18.05 -17.81
CA SER A 870 -0.34 18.27 -16.98
C SER A 870 -0.23 19.56 -16.14
N SER A 871 0.98 20.09 -15.93
CA SER A 871 1.27 21.40 -15.35
C SER A 871 0.56 22.56 -16.06
N GLN A 872 0.59 22.54 -17.39
CA GLN A 872 -0.01 23.55 -18.24
C GLN A 872 -1.54 23.36 -18.32
N ALA A 873 -2.01 22.11 -18.25
CA ALA A 873 -3.43 21.79 -18.16
C ALA A 873 -4.05 22.31 -16.85
N ALA A 874 -3.37 22.12 -15.71
CA ALA A 874 -3.78 22.66 -14.41
C ALA A 874 -3.91 24.19 -14.41
N ALA A 875 -3.01 24.89 -15.10
CA ALA A 875 -3.04 26.35 -15.21
C ALA A 875 -4.32 26.86 -15.90
N HIS A 876 -4.71 26.24 -17.03
CA HIS A 876 -5.95 26.56 -17.73
C HIS A 876 -7.19 26.36 -16.85
N VAL A 877 -7.21 25.30 -16.03
CA VAL A 877 -8.31 25.04 -15.08
C VAL A 877 -8.31 26.04 -13.93
N SER A 878 -7.15 26.41 -13.40
CA SER A 878 -7.04 27.43 -12.34
C SER A 878 -7.58 28.80 -12.79
N GLY A 879 -7.26 29.21 -14.03
CA GLY A 879 -7.86 30.42 -14.62
C GLY A 879 -9.37 30.26 -14.86
N MET A 880 -9.83 29.11 -15.35
CA MET A 880 -11.26 28.84 -15.48
C MET A 880 -12.01 28.95 -14.13
N VAL A 881 -11.43 28.43 -13.05
CA VAL A 881 -12.02 28.57 -11.70
C VAL A 881 -12.07 30.04 -11.28
N ALA A 882 -11.07 30.87 -11.62
CA ALA A 882 -11.15 32.30 -11.36
C ALA A 882 -12.34 32.96 -12.10
N LEU A 883 -12.62 32.57 -13.35
CA LEU A 883 -13.82 33.03 -14.07
C LEU A 883 -15.12 32.59 -13.36
N MET A 884 -15.18 31.36 -12.85
CA MET A 884 -16.34 30.85 -12.09
C MET A 884 -16.57 31.64 -10.79
N LEU A 885 -15.48 31.99 -10.07
CA LEU A 885 -15.56 32.73 -8.81
C LEU A 885 -15.93 34.22 -9.00
N VAL A 886 -15.64 34.83 -10.17
CA VAL A 886 -16.24 36.13 -10.52
C VAL A 886 -17.75 36.00 -10.72
N ALA A 887 -18.19 34.92 -11.37
CA ALA A 887 -19.60 34.69 -11.69
C ALA A 887 -20.44 34.29 -10.46
N ASN A 888 -19.83 33.63 -9.48
CA ASN A 888 -20.43 33.33 -8.18
C ASN A 888 -19.35 33.28 -7.08
N PRO A 889 -19.11 34.40 -6.36
CA PRO A 889 -18.10 34.47 -5.30
C PRO A 889 -18.41 33.66 -4.04
N ALA A 890 -19.62 33.09 -3.91
CA ALA A 890 -20.06 32.36 -2.72
C ALA A 890 -19.87 30.84 -2.83
N LEU A 891 -19.23 30.34 -3.90
CA LEU A 891 -18.94 28.92 -4.07
C LEU A 891 -17.88 28.44 -3.08
N SER A 892 -18.20 27.42 -2.29
CA SER A 892 -17.20 26.67 -1.53
C SER A 892 -16.25 25.88 -2.47
N PRO A 893 -15.03 25.51 -2.04
CA PRO A 893 -14.13 24.69 -2.85
C PRO A 893 -14.73 23.36 -3.30
N ALA A 894 -15.56 22.72 -2.46
CA ALA A 894 -16.30 21.51 -2.81
C ALA A 894 -17.32 21.76 -3.94
N GLN A 895 -18.08 22.86 -3.89
CA GLN A 895 -18.98 23.24 -4.98
C GLN A 895 -18.22 23.62 -6.25
N VAL A 896 -17.07 24.28 -6.15
CA VAL A 896 -16.22 24.52 -7.33
C VAL A 896 -15.80 23.20 -7.98
N ARG A 897 -15.28 22.23 -7.21
CA ARG A 897 -14.91 20.92 -7.77
C ARG A 897 -16.10 20.20 -8.40
N ALA A 898 -17.25 20.19 -7.72
CA ALA A 898 -18.50 19.61 -8.24
C ALA A 898 -18.96 20.29 -9.54
N ALA A 899 -18.89 21.61 -9.62
CA ALA A 899 -19.21 22.38 -10.82
C ALA A 899 -18.26 22.05 -11.98
N VAL A 900 -16.94 21.98 -11.73
CA VAL A 900 -15.94 21.68 -12.76
C VAL A 900 -16.15 20.29 -13.38
N ILE A 901 -16.44 19.27 -12.57
CA ILE A 901 -16.70 17.90 -13.09
C ILE A 901 -18.09 17.76 -13.74
N THR A 902 -19.05 18.64 -13.40
CA THR A 902 -20.40 18.61 -13.96
C THR A 902 -20.49 19.33 -15.31
N TYR A 903 -19.85 20.49 -15.45
CA TYR A 903 -19.96 21.36 -16.62
C TYR A 903 -18.82 21.18 -17.63
N VAL A 904 -18.60 19.91 -17.99
CA VAL A 904 -17.59 19.47 -18.97
C VAL A 904 -18.17 19.30 -20.37
N GLU A 905 -17.30 19.34 -21.36
CA GLU A 905 -17.54 18.94 -22.75
C GLU A 905 -17.07 17.49 -22.95
N THR A 906 -17.92 16.66 -23.56
CA THR A 906 -17.63 15.24 -23.86
C THR A 906 -17.87 14.89 -25.32
N ALA A 907 -18.72 15.63 -26.05
CA ALA A 907 -19.07 15.35 -27.44
C ALA A 907 -17.97 15.73 -28.43
N THR A 908 -17.00 16.56 -28.01
CA THR A 908 -15.85 16.98 -28.84
C THR A 908 -14.53 16.32 -28.45
N VAL A 909 -14.54 15.39 -27.48
CA VAL A 909 -13.34 14.65 -27.07
C VAL A 909 -13.05 13.57 -28.10
N ASP A 910 -11.84 13.58 -28.68
CA ASP A 910 -11.39 12.55 -29.63
C ASP A 910 -10.91 11.30 -28.88
N ALA A 911 -11.89 10.56 -28.36
CA ALA A 911 -11.70 9.35 -27.57
C ALA A 911 -11.75 8.10 -28.47
N ALA A 912 -10.72 7.25 -28.37
CA ALA A 912 -10.71 5.96 -29.04
C ALA A 912 -11.79 5.02 -28.45
N ALA A 913 -12.45 4.22 -29.27
CA ALA A 913 -13.47 3.25 -28.83
C ALA A 913 -12.89 2.01 -28.11
N THR A 914 -11.79 2.17 -27.38
CA THR A 914 -11.05 1.13 -26.66
C THR A 914 -11.41 1.06 -25.18
N THR A 915 -11.21 -0.10 -24.58
CA THR A 915 -11.33 -0.28 -23.12
C THR A 915 -10.12 0.31 -22.41
N ASN A 916 -10.36 1.13 -21.38
CA ASN A 916 -9.36 1.92 -20.67
C ASN A 916 -9.08 1.39 -19.26
N CYS A 917 -8.33 2.18 -18.50
CA CYS A 917 -8.05 1.96 -17.09
C CYS A 917 -9.35 1.89 -16.27
N GLY A 918 -9.64 0.71 -15.70
CA GLY A 918 -10.91 0.46 -14.99
C GLY A 918 -12.02 -0.16 -15.84
N GLY A 919 -11.76 -0.55 -17.09
CA GLY A 919 -12.68 -1.40 -17.86
C GLY A 919 -13.83 -0.66 -18.55
N LEU A 920 -13.82 0.68 -18.56
CA LEU A 920 -14.78 1.49 -19.30
C LEU A 920 -14.27 1.76 -20.72
N ASN A 921 -15.17 2.19 -21.61
CA ASN A 921 -14.79 2.69 -22.93
C ASN A 921 -14.50 4.19 -22.81
N ASP A 922 -13.48 4.73 -23.51
CA ASP A 922 -13.18 6.18 -23.41
C ASP A 922 -14.33 7.08 -23.92
N LEU A 923 -15.26 6.54 -24.74
CA LEU A 923 -16.49 7.22 -25.15
C LEU A 923 -17.56 7.30 -24.04
N LYS A 924 -17.30 6.71 -22.86
CA LYS A 924 -18.18 6.80 -21.68
C LYS A 924 -17.47 7.57 -20.58
N PHE A 925 -18.18 8.55 -20.02
CA PHE A 925 -17.69 9.41 -18.95
C PHE A 925 -18.55 9.23 -17.69
N PRO A 926 -17.98 9.38 -16.47
CA PRO A 926 -16.56 9.61 -16.21
C PRO A 926 -15.70 8.37 -16.47
N ASN A 927 -14.41 8.56 -16.76
CA ASN A 927 -13.44 7.48 -16.90
C ASN A 927 -12.03 7.90 -16.45
N ASN A 928 -11.13 6.93 -16.28
CA ASN A 928 -9.79 7.17 -15.71
C ASN A 928 -8.73 7.68 -16.71
N ASN A 929 -9.10 7.91 -17.96
CA ASN A 929 -8.22 8.56 -18.93
C ASN A 929 -8.48 10.07 -18.96
N TYR A 930 -9.75 10.45 -19.17
CA TYR A 930 -10.16 11.83 -19.39
C TYR A 930 -10.80 12.51 -18.16
N GLY A 931 -11.06 11.73 -17.10
CA GLY A 931 -11.89 12.17 -15.99
C GLY A 931 -13.36 12.25 -16.39
N TYR A 932 -14.03 13.30 -15.95
CA TYR A 932 -15.41 13.58 -16.35
C TYR A 932 -15.51 14.15 -17.78
N GLY A 933 -14.46 14.79 -18.29
CA GLY A 933 -14.41 15.30 -19.67
C GLY A 933 -13.40 16.43 -19.87
N LEU A 934 -13.49 17.08 -21.02
CA LEU A 934 -12.77 18.33 -21.32
C LEU A 934 -13.42 19.50 -20.59
N VAL A 935 -12.64 20.34 -19.91
CA VAL A 935 -13.17 21.54 -19.25
C VAL A 935 -13.73 22.58 -20.24
N ASN A 936 -14.82 23.25 -19.86
CA ASN A 936 -15.48 24.29 -20.66
C ASN A 936 -15.91 25.47 -19.78
N ALA A 937 -15.18 26.58 -19.88
CA ALA A 937 -15.36 27.77 -19.07
C ALA A 937 -16.74 28.41 -19.22
N SER A 938 -17.30 28.41 -20.44
CA SER A 938 -18.65 28.94 -20.69
C SER A 938 -19.71 28.11 -19.98
N TYR A 939 -19.63 26.77 -20.07
CA TYR A 939 -20.58 25.89 -19.39
C TYR A 939 -20.46 25.99 -17.87
N ALA A 940 -19.23 26.04 -17.34
CA ALA A 940 -19.00 26.14 -15.91
C ALA A 940 -19.50 27.46 -15.33
N VAL A 941 -19.22 28.60 -15.98
CA VAL A 941 -19.72 29.92 -15.60
C VAL A 941 -21.25 30.00 -15.68
N ASP A 942 -21.84 29.62 -16.81
CA ASP A 942 -23.30 29.67 -16.98
C ASP A 942 -24.02 28.71 -16.00
N GLY A 943 -23.37 27.63 -15.59
CA GLY A 943 -23.88 26.67 -14.61
C GLY A 943 -23.92 27.24 -13.19
N VAL A 944 -22.82 27.83 -12.72
CA VAL A 944 -22.74 28.39 -11.36
C VAL A 944 -23.55 29.68 -11.18
N THR A 945 -23.74 30.47 -12.23
CA THR A 945 -24.65 31.64 -12.21
C THR A 945 -26.12 31.23 -12.10
N ARG A 946 -26.50 30.04 -12.60
CA ARG A 946 -27.88 29.53 -12.53
C ARG A 946 -28.20 28.74 -11.26
N GLY A 947 -27.25 28.63 -10.32
CA GLY A 947 -27.45 27.98 -9.02
C GLY A 947 -27.60 26.46 -9.09
N GLY A 948 -27.05 25.81 -10.13
CA GLY A 948 -27.20 24.37 -10.37
C GLY A 948 -26.15 23.48 -9.70
N VAL A 949 -25.62 23.85 -8.52
CA VAL A 949 -24.52 23.13 -7.83
C VAL A 949 -24.65 23.18 -6.30
#